data_AF-A0A176YHT7-F1
#
_entry.id   AF-A0A176YHT7-F1
#
_cell.length_a   1.000
_cell.length_b   1.000
_cell.length_c   1.000
_cell.angle_alpha   90.00
_cell.angle_beta   90.00
_cell.angle_gamma   90.00
#
_symmetry.space_group_name_H-M   'P 1'
#
loop_
_entity.id
_entity.type
_entity.pdbx_description
1 polymer ?
#
loop_
_entity_poly.entity_id
_entity_poly.type
_entity_poly.pdbx_seq_one_letter_code
_entity_poly.pdbx_strand_id
1 'polypeptide(L)'
;MQIDTTTPTVSSVAASGSGITSGNGNLNAGDVVTLTVNLSSAVTVAGGTPTLTLNDGGTATYTGGSGTNALIFSYTVAAGQNTSDLAVTAVNLNAATVKDSAGNAANLAGAVTNPSGTLQIDTTTPTVSSVASSGTGITSGNGILNAGDVVTLIVNLSEAVTVAGGTPTLALNNGGTATYTGGSGTSALTFSYTVAAGQNTSDLAVTALNLNAATVKDSAGNTANLAGAVTNPSGTLQIDTTAPTVSSVAASGTGITSGNGIIGVGSVVTLTVNLSEAVTVAGGTPTLTLNDGGTATYAGGSGTNALTFSYTVAAGQNTSDLAVTAVNLNAATVKDSAGNAANLAGAVTNPSGTLQINTAAPTGSSPAITLESVGSTSLVLIDKNYYLNSISTDSGLVLTYLGSKVVAGAAAPWTPIAAEQTATGYDVAWKDSKGNFSIWTTDSNGKFTSYLTGVVSGTSTALEALEATFHQDLNGDGTIGVVQSVIEAIGTTALVASGDNYLLNPVAGGTGPTLKYHGAAVTTGQFGDYTPLGVEAVSNGYEVAWKNTSTGQYSVWSTDANGNYTGNFYMPGPGNSTAFETLETSFHQDLNGDGTIGVVQSVIEAIGTTALVASGDNYLLNPVAGGTGPTLKYQGATVTAGQFGDYTPIGVEAVSNGYEVAWKNTTTGQYSVWSTDANGNYTGNFYMPGRGNDAAFGALEASFHQDLNGDGIIVLSGTGTTVSKNSLVIGNGASVEITGAYSGSIRFAGATGTLIIDDSSTFTGSFRGQLAIGDIIDLTDIAGGANASLTYSGNGSPGTLTVTDGTHTANLAMLGNYSLGNFIASSDGNGGTSIADPPLPGQSADSPSNEAEESSSAWMAAVDQRLALWTQHMASAFATPAIDNSLKSAPEFGGSPPNLTMPHQAAQSNQHWG
;
A
#
# COMPACT_ATOMS: atom_id res chain seq x y z
N MET A 1 25.57 77.68 -22.33
CA MET A 1 25.40 76.34 -22.92
C MET A 1 26.16 75.38 -22.03
N GLN A 2 25.48 74.63 -21.18
CA GLN A 2 26.08 73.58 -20.36
C GLN A 2 25.87 72.27 -21.13
N ILE A 3 26.97 71.59 -21.47
CA ILE A 3 26.91 70.26 -22.08
C ILE A 3 26.98 69.29 -20.91
N ASP A 4 25.87 68.60 -20.65
CA ASP A 4 25.82 67.50 -19.68
C ASP A 4 26.10 66.19 -20.40
N THR A 5 27.22 65.55 -20.06
CA THR A 5 27.64 64.25 -20.58
C THR A 5 27.51 63.14 -19.54
N THR A 6 26.88 63.41 -18.40
CA THR A 6 26.83 62.48 -17.27
C THR A 6 25.66 61.52 -17.46
N THR A 7 25.97 60.25 -17.74
CA THR A 7 24.95 59.21 -17.83
C THR A 7 24.29 58.93 -16.47
N PRO A 8 22.94 58.92 -16.37
CA PRO A 8 22.25 58.43 -15.19
C PRO A 8 22.58 56.95 -14.93
N THR A 9 22.86 56.58 -13.69
CA THR A 9 23.22 55.22 -13.27
C THR A 9 22.35 54.75 -12.12
N VAL A 10 22.10 53.45 -12.02
CA VAL A 10 21.37 52.87 -10.88
C VAL A 10 22.23 52.90 -9.61
N SER A 11 21.65 53.36 -8.51
CA SER A 11 22.28 53.49 -7.20
C SER A 11 21.81 52.41 -6.21
N SER A 12 20.58 51.93 -6.33
CA SER A 12 20.02 50.83 -5.53
C SER A 12 18.71 50.34 -6.14
N VAL A 13 18.35 49.09 -5.85
CA VAL A 13 17.00 48.57 -6.02
C VAL A 13 16.42 48.29 -4.64
N ALA A 14 15.26 48.87 -4.34
CA ALA A 14 14.56 48.68 -3.07
C ALA A 14 13.20 48.01 -3.31
N ALA A 15 12.83 47.09 -2.44
CA ALA A 15 11.52 46.44 -2.47
C ALA A 15 10.63 46.92 -1.32
N SER A 16 9.33 47.06 -1.62
CA SER A 16 8.30 47.46 -0.66
C SER A 16 6.95 46.85 -1.04
N GLY A 17 6.03 46.77 -0.08
CA GLY A 17 4.72 46.14 -0.28
C GLY A 17 4.11 45.70 1.05
N SER A 18 2.93 45.11 0.99
CA SER A 18 2.36 44.42 2.16
C SER A 18 3.24 43.22 2.50
N GLY A 19 3.48 42.96 3.79
CA GLY A 19 4.37 41.86 4.23
C GLY A 19 5.87 42.13 4.07
N ILE A 20 6.28 43.26 3.48
CA ILE A 20 7.69 43.62 3.28
C ILE A 20 8.12 44.71 4.28
N THR A 21 9.10 44.41 5.14
CA THR A 21 9.67 45.35 6.11
C THR A 21 11.16 45.52 5.90
N SER A 22 11.60 46.74 5.59
CA SER A 22 13.00 47.05 5.27
C SER A 22 13.59 46.15 4.17
N GLY A 23 12.75 45.81 3.18
CA GLY A 23 13.11 44.92 2.07
C GLY A 23 13.10 43.42 2.39
N ASN A 24 12.75 43.02 3.62
CA ASN A 24 12.61 41.62 3.99
C ASN A 24 11.13 41.20 3.99
N GLY A 25 10.83 40.00 3.50
CA GLY A 25 9.49 39.44 3.49
C GLY A 25 9.50 37.97 3.09
N ASN A 26 8.50 37.23 3.55
CA ASN A 26 8.17 35.92 3.02
C ASN A 26 6.78 36.01 2.38
N LEU A 27 6.71 35.75 1.08
CA LEU A 27 5.58 36.11 0.24
C LEU A 27 5.06 34.87 -0.48
N ASN A 28 3.75 34.85 -0.72
CA ASN A 28 3.08 33.77 -1.44
C ASN A 28 2.28 34.31 -2.64
N ALA A 29 1.54 33.42 -3.30
CA ALA A 29 0.79 33.75 -4.50
C ALA A 29 -0.27 34.83 -4.23
N GLY A 30 -0.26 35.88 -5.04
CA GLY A 30 -1.13 37.05 -4.92
C GLY A 30 -0.50 38.24 -4.21
N ASP A 31 0.63 38.07 -3.53
CA ASP A 31 1.37 39.18 -2.93
C ASP A 31 1.95 40.12 -4.00
N VAL A 32 1.93 41.42 -3.70
CA VAL A 32 2.41 42.46 -4.62
C VAL A 32 3.70 43.08 -4.08
N VAL A 33 4.76 42.95 -4.86
CA VAL A 33 6.06 43.56 -4.64
C VAL A 33 6.21 44.80 -5.51
N THR A 34 6.47 45.94 -4.89
CA THR A 34 6.88 47.17 -5.56
C THR A 34 8.40 47.28 -5.54
N LEU A 35 9.01 47.19 -6.72
CA LEU A 35 10.45 47.38 -6.93
C LEU A 35 10.71 48.82 -7.37
N THR A 36 11.52 49.55 -6.61
CA THR A 36 11.95 50.91 -6.92
C THR A 36 13.41 50.91 -7.34
N VAL A 37 13.67 51.27 -8.60
CA VAL A 37 15.01 51.44 -9.16
C VAL A 37 15.42 52.89 -8.98
N ASN A 38 16.34 53.16 -8.04
CA ASN A 38 16.83 54.51 -7.75
C ASN A 38 18.02 54.87 -8.64
N LEU A 39 17.98 56.01 -9.32
CA LEU A 39 19.02 56.51 -10.22
C LEU A 39 19.78 57.72 -9.63
N SER A 40 20.96 57.98 -10.16
CA SER A 40 21.81 59.11 -9.79
C SER A 40 21.27 60.48 -10.23
N SER A 41 20.33 60.51 -11.19
CA SER A 41 19.63 61.72 -11.63
C SER A 41 18.25 61.39 -12.19
N ALA A 42 17.43 62.42 -12.43
CA ALA A 42 16.07 62.23 -12.93
C ALA A 42 16.05 61.78 -14.40
N VAL A 43 15.16 60.85 -14.73
CA VAL A 43 15.02 60.28 -16.07
C VAL A 43 13.57 60.27 -16.54
N THR A 44 13.37 60.47 -17.83
CA THR A 44 12.09 60.37 -18.53
C THR A 44 12.01 59.03 -19.24
N VAL A 45 10.94 58.29 -18.99
CA VAL A 45 10.56 57.07 -19.71
C VAL A 45 9.59 57.45 -20.82
N ALA A 46 9.88 57.07 -22.07
CA ALA A 46 9.03 57.35 -23.23
C ALA A 46 9.13 56.26 -24.32
N GLY A 47 8.06 56.04 -25.07
CA GLY A 47 8.05 55.16 -26.26
C GLY A 47 7.74 53.68 -26.00
N GLY A 48 7.61 53.25 -24.74
CA GLY A 48 7.28 51.88 -24.35
C GLY A 48 7.19 51.72 -22.83
N THR A 49 6.99 50.48 -22.36
CA THR A 49 6.85 50.14 -20.93
C THR A 49 7.98 49.20 -20.51
N PRO A 50 9.01 49.67 -19.79
CA PRO A 50 10.08 48.81 -19.30
C PRO A 50 9.56 47.69 -18.38
N THR A 51 10.24 46.55 -18.36
CA THR A 51 9.98 45.46 -17.41
C THR A 51 11.28 44.95 -16.78
N LEU A 52 11.18 44.32 -15.61
CA LEU A 52 12.26 43.59 -14.96
C LEU A 52 11.92 42.10 -14.99
N THR A 53 12.85 41.26 -15.45
CA THR A 53 12.74 39.80 -15.30
C THR A 53 13.28 39.41 -13.93
N LEU A 54 12.61 38.47 -13.28
CA LEU A 54 12.93 38.00 -11.94
C LEU A 54 13.42 36.54 -11.95
N ASN A 55 14.15 36.13 -10.92
CA ASN A 55 14.75 34.78 -10.83
C ASN A 55 13.76 33.66 -10.49
N ASP A 56 12.54 33.99 -10.09
CA ASP A 56 11.43 33.06 -9.89
C ASP A 56 10.57 32.85 -11.15
N GLY A 57 11.02 33.40 -12.29
CA GLY A 57 10.29 33.38 -13.56
C GLY A 57 9.27 34.52 -13.70
N GLY A 58 9.11 35.37 -12.68
CA GLY A 58 8.21 36.51 -12.68
C GLY A 58 8.69 37.69 -13.53
N THR A 59 7.76 38.62 -13.82
CA THR A 59 8.04 39.88 -14.49
C THR A 59 7.46 41.05 -13.72
N ALA A 60 8.31 42.01 -13.31
CA ALA A 60 7.86 43.28 -12.74
C ALA A 60 7.61 44.30 -13.85
N THR A 61 6.44 44.91 -13.88
CA THR A 61 6.03 45.87 -14.93
C THR A 61 6.17 47.30 -14.44
N TYR A 62 6.73 48.18 -15.27
CA TYR A 62 6.85 49.61 -14.96
C TYR A 62 5.47 50.26 -14.74
N THR A 63 5.28 50.92 -13.61
CA THR A 63 4.03 51.58 -13.22
C THR A 63 4.14 53.08 -13.02
N GLY A 64 5.36 53.65 -12.87
CA GLY A 64 5.51 55.10 -12.73
C GLY A 64 6.90 55.58 -12.36
N GLY A 65 7.04 56.90 -12.14
CA GLY A 65 8.30 57.54 -11.75
C GLY A 65 9.04 58.31 -12.86
N SER A 66 8.43 58.45 -14.05
CA SER A 66 8.99 59.24 -15.15
C SER A 66 9.13 60.71 -14.75
N GLY A 67 10.25 61.33 -15.12
CA GLY A 67 10.63 62.68 -14.71
C GLY A 67 11.27 62.76 -13.32
N THR A 68 11.48 61.63 -12.64
CA THR A 68 12.12 61.54 -11.32
C THR A 68 13.34 60.64 -11.36
N ASN A 69 14.08 60.54 -10.25
CA ASN A 69 15.21 59.64 -10.10
C ASN A 69 14.83 58.27 -9.51
N ALA A 70 13.55 57.90 -9.49
CA ALA A 70 13.07 56.62 -8.98
C ALA A 70 12.04 56.03 -9.95
N LEU A 71 12.37 54.91 -10.59
CA LEU A 71 11.46 54.18 -11.45
C LEU A 71 10.77 53.07 -10.67
N ILE A 72 9.45 53.00 -10.76
CA ILE A 72 8.60 52.12 -9.97
C ILE A 72 8.11 50.98 -10.86
N PHE A 73 8.27 49.75 -10.38
CA PHE A 73 7.82 48.53 -11.02
C PHE A 73 6.94 47.74 -10.04
N SER A 74 5.89 47.11 -10.55
CA SER A 74 4.99 46.24 -9.78
C SER A 74 5.11 44.81 -10.25
N TYR A 75 5.24 43.90 -9.30
CA TYR A 75 5.27 42.46 -9.51
C TYR A 75 4.22 41.81 -8.61
N THR A 76 3.38 40.94 -9.18
CA THR A 76 2.44 40.11 -8.41
C THR A 76 2.92 38.68 -8.50
N VAL A 77 3.14 38.03 -7.35
CA VAL A 77 3.54 36.62 -7.29
C VAL A 77 2.40 35.75 -7.83
N ALA A 78 2.70 34.90 -8.80
CA ALA A 78 1.81 33.88 -9.35
C ALA A 78 2.09 32.51 -8.71
N ALA A 79 1.13 31.60 -8.79
CA ALA A 79 1.32 30.23 -8.31
C ALA A 79 2.49 29.54 -9.04
N GLY A 80 3.25 28.71 -8.33
CA GLY A 80 4.41 27.99 -8.87
C GLY A 80 5.72 28.78 -8.85
N GLN A 81 5.68 30.10 -8.65
CA GLN A 81 6.88 30.92 -8.49
C GLN A 81 7.47 30.70 -7.10
N ASN A 82 8.74 30.32 -7.04
CA ASN A 82 9.43 30.03 -5.78
C ASN A 82 10.89 30.46 -5.88
N THR A 83 11.38 31.17 -4.87
CA THR A 83 12.79 31.51 -4.74
C THR A 83 13.13 31.82 -3.29
N SER A 84 14.34 31.45 -2.85
CA SER A 84 14.81 31.78 -1.49
C SER A 84 15.14 33.26 -1.31
N ASP A 85 15.41 33.97 -2.41
CA ASP A 85 15.60 35.42 -2.42
C ASP A 85 15.33 36.01 -3.82
N LEU A 86 14.34 36.89 -3.93
CA LEU A 86 13.91 37.50 -5.19
C LEU A 86 14.98 38.43 -5.74
N ALA A 87 15.38 38.22 -6.99
CA ALA A 87 16.43 38.98 -7.66
C ALA A 87 15.97 39.45 -9.03
N VAL A 88 16.43 40.64 -9.44
CA VAL A 88 16.27 41.11 -10.81
C VAL A 88 17.37 40.48 -11.66
N THR A 89 16.99 39.74 -12.70
CA THR A 89 17.91 39.04 -13.60
C THR A 89 18.09 39.75 -14.94
N ALA A 90 17.13 40.57 -15.36
CA ALA A 90 17.24 41.38 -16.57
C ALA A 90 16.38 42.64 -16.51
N VAL A 91 16.79 43.65 -17.29
CA VAL A 91 16.00 44.85 -17.57
C VAL A 91 15.64 44.86 -19.04
N ASN A 92 14.34 44.86 -19.36
CA ASN A 92 13.84 44.89 -20.73
C ASN A 92 13.19 46.24 -21.00
N LEU A 93 13.66 46.96 -22.01
CA LEU A 93 13.14 48.30 -22.29
C LEU A 93 11.83 48.29 -23.09
N ASN A 94 11.51 47.21 -23.83
CA ASN A 94 10.28 47.08 -24.61
C ASN A 94 9.96 48.34 -25.44
N ALA A 95 10.91 48.75 -26.28
CA ALA A 95 10.89 50.00 -27.08
C ALA A 95 10.92 51.32 -26.29
N ALA A 96 10.94 51.29 -24.96
CA ALA A 96 11.11 52.49 -24.16
C ALA A 96 12.53 53.07 -24.28
N THR A 97 12.59 54.38 -24.15
CA THR A 97 13.82 55.13 -23.88
C THR A 97 13.78 55.63 -22.45
N VAL A 98 14.89 55.53 -21.73
CA VAL A 98 15.07 56.06 -20.38
C VAL A 98 16.21 57.07 -20.45
N LYS A 99 15.89 58.36 -20.44
CA LYS A 99 16.86 59.44 -20.70
C LYS A 99 16.74 60.58 -19.71
N ASP A 100 17.83 61.25 -19.39
CA ASP A 100 17.78 62.52 -18.64
C ASP A 100 17.27 63.70 -19.50
N SER A 101 17.20 64.90 -18.92
CA SER A 101 16.79 66.12 -19.63
C SER A 101 17.77 66.58 -20.71
N ALA A 102 19.03 66.12 -20.68
CA ALA A 102 20.04 66.40 -21.68
C ALA A 102 20.02 65.39 -22.85
N GLY A 103 19.22 64.32 -22.73
CA GLY A 103 19.06 63.27 -23.73
C GLY A 103 20.01 62.08 -23.55
N ASN A 104 20.81 62.03 -22.47
CA ASN A 104 21.71 60.91 -22.19
C ASN A 104 20.88 59.68 -21.75
N ALA A 105 21.14 58.52 -22.36
CA ALA A 105 20.48 57.27 -22.00
C ALA A 105 20.99 56.75 -20.64
N ALA A 106 20.07 56.33 -19.77
CA ALA A 106 20.40 55.77 -18.47
C ALA A 106 21.08 54.39 -18.60
N ASN A 107 22.11 54.16 -17.79
CA ASN A 107 22.71 52.84 -17.62
C ASN A 107 21.98 52.08 -16.50
N LEU A 108 21.15 51.12 -16.90
CA LEU A 108 20.32 50.31 -16.00
C LEU A 108 20.97 49.00 -15.55
N ALA A 109 22.24 48.74 -15.89
CA ALA A 109 22.91 47.49 -15.53
C ALA A 109 22.93 47.24 -14.02
N GLY A 110 22.99 48.29 -13.19
CA GLY A 110 22.93 48.18 -11.74
C GLY A 110 21.55 47.79 -11.17
N ALA A 111 20.51 47.69 -12.01
CA ALA A 111 19.23 47.14 -11.58
C ALA A 111 19.21 45.60 -11.59
N VAL A 112 20.15 44.94 -12.29
CA VAL A 112 20.32 43.48 -12.26
C VAL A 112 21.06 43.09 -10.98
N THR A 113 20.33 43.08 -9.88
CA THR A 113 20.83 42.83 -8.53
C THR A 113 19.70 42.32 -7.65
N ASN A 114 20.05 41.76 -6.50
CA ASN A 114 19.06 41.50 -5.46
C ASN A 114 18.65 42.85 -4.85
N PRO A 115 17.34 43.15 -4.75
CA PRO A 115 16.89 44.28 -3.96
C PRO A 115 17.45 44.19 -2.53
N SER A 116 17.65 45.32 -1.87
CA SER A 116 18.11 45.31 -0.48
C SER A 116 17.14 44.53 0.42
N GLY A 117 17.65 43.59 1.22
CA GLY A 117 16.86 42.71 2.09
C GLY A 117 16.85 41.26 1.57
N THR A 118 15.98 40.42 2.13
CA THR A 118 15.72 39.06 1.64
C THR A 118 14.22 38.87 1.39
N LEU A 119 13.87 38.59 0.14
CA LEU A 119 12.49 38.34 -0.27
C LEU A 119 12.32 36.88 -0.67
N GLN A 120 11.92 36.05 0.29
CA GLN A 120 11.56 34.67 -0.03
C GLN A 120 10.19 34.66 -0.70
N ILE A 121 10.10 33.97 -1.83
CA ILE A 121 8.84 33.65 -2.50
C ILE A 121 8.62 32.16 -2.31
N ASP A 122 7.51 31.80 -1.69
CA ASP A 122 7.10 30.43 -1.48
C ASP A 122 5.60 30.32 -1.74
N THR A 123 5.26 29.59 -2.79
CA THR A 123 3.89 29.32 -3.22
C THR A 123 3.51 27.86 -3.03
N THR A 124 4.39 27.08 -2.41
CA THR A 124 4.18 25.65 -2.18
C THR A 124 3.17 25.48 -1.05
N THR A 125 2.15 24.66 -1.28
CA THR A 125 1.18 24.35 -0.24
C THR A 125 1.69 23.21 0.65
N PRO A 126 1.75 23.37 1.98
CA PRO A 126 2.10 22.29 2.89
C PRO A 126 1.10 21.14 2.77
N THR A 127 1.56 19.89 2.70
CA THR A 127 0.71 18.69 2.61
C THR A 127 1.04 17.69 3.72
N VAL A 128 0.08 16.84 4.10
CA VAL A 128 0.31 15.76 5.08
C VAL A 128 1.05 14.60 4.41
N SER A 129 2.19 14.20 4.97
CA SER A 129 3.02 13.09 4.48
C SER A 129 2.73 11.76 5.18
N SER A 130 2.33 11.80 6.46
CA SER A 130 1.95 10.60 7.22
C SER A 130 1.24 10.95 8.53
N VAL A 131 0.53 9.97 9.08
CA VAL A 131 0.02 10.00 10.46
C VAL A 131 0.64 8.85 11.23
N ALA A 132 1.35 9.15 12.32
CA ALA A 132 1.98 8.17 13.18
C ALA A 132 1.32 8.17 14.56
N SER A 133 1.44 7.06 15.29
CA SER A 133 0.95 6.92 16.66
C SER A 133 2.09 6.56 17.62
N SER A 134 2.02 7.08 18.84
CA SER A 134 2.99 6.81 19.90
C SER A 134 2.35 6.96 21.28
N GLY A 135 2.97 6.37 22.30
CA GLY A 135 2.44 6.35 23.66
C GLY A 135 3.00 5.17 24.46
N THR A 136 2.65 5.10 25.74
CA THR A 136 2.94 3.91 26.55
C THR A 136 2.12 2.74 26.02
N GLY A 137 2.74 1.57 25.86
CA GLY A 137 2.08 0.39 25.29
C GLY A 137 2.01 0.38 23.75
N ILE A 138 2.55 1.40 23.07
CA ILE A 138 2.58 1.49 21.61
C ILE A 138 4.03 1.31 21.13
N THR A 139 4.28 0.31 20.28
CA THR A 139 5.59 0.01 19.68
C THR A 139 5.46 -0.04 18.16
N SER A 140 6.16 0.84 17.45
CA SER A 140 6.10 0.96 15.98
C SER A 140 4.66 1.10 15.46
N GLY A 141 3.83 1.87 16.17
CA GLY A 141 2.42 2.08 15.84
C GLY A 141 1.46 0.96 16.27
N ASN A 142 1.97 -0.16 16.80
CA ASN A 142 1.15 -1.28 17.26
C ASN A 142 0.94 -1.25 18.77
N GLY A 143 -0.27 -1.57 19.24
CA GLY A 143 -0.57 -1.66 20.66
C GLY A 143 -1.99 -2.17 20.95
N ILE A 144 -2.17 -2.79 22.12
CA ILE A 144 -3.48 -3.12 22.69
C ILE A 144 -3.68 -2.20 23.89
N LEU A 145 -4.71 -1.35 23.82
CA LEU A 145 -4.92 -0.24 24.74
C LEU A 145 -6.27 -0.36 25.44
N ASN A 146 -6.37 0.27 26.60
CA ASN A 146 -7.52 0.26 27.49
C ASN A 146 -7.87 1.67 27.98
N ALA A 147 -9.00 1.81 28.65
CA ALA A 147 -9.48 3.04 29.25
C ALA A 147 -8.43 3.66 30.17
N GLY A 148 -8.14 4.94 29.91
CA GLY A 148 -7.10 5.71 30.60
C GLY A 148 -5.77 5.75 29.84
N ASP A 149 -5.53 4.86 28.87
CA ASP A 149 -4.34 4.94 28.02
C ASP A 149 -4.38 6.17 27.13
N VAL A 150 -3.19 6.71 26.84
CA VAL A 150 -3.02 7.93 26.05
C VAL A 150 -2.31 7.61 24.74
N VAL A 151 -3.00 7.89 23.64
CA VAL A 151 -2.45 7.85 22.28
C VAL A 151 -2.04 9.26 21.88
N THR A 152 -0.80 9.41 21.46
CA THR A 152 -0.31 10.61 20.77
C THR A 152 -0.30 10.35 19.28
N LEU A 153 -1.17 11.04 18.54
CA LEU A 153 -1.19 11.04 17.09
C LEU A 153 -0.33 12.20 16.58
N ILE A 154 0.56 11.91 15.64
CA ILE A 154 1.49 12.87 15.05
C ILE A 154 1.16 12.98 13.56
N VAL A 155 0.67 14.15 13.14
CA VAL A 155 0.42 14.48 11.74
C VAL A 155 1.69 15.14 11.19
N ASN A 156 2.41 14.41 10.34
CA ASN A 156 3.62 14.90 9.70
C ASN A 156 3.26 15.63 8.40
N LEU A 157 3.87 16.79 8.17
CA LEU A 157 3.70 17.62 6.98
C LEU A 157 4.98 17.69 6.15
N SER A 158 4.84 18.14 4.90
CA SER A 158 5.95 18.38 3.98
C SER A 158 6.91 19.47 4.45
N GLU A 159 6.45 20.38 5.32
CA GLU A 159 7.22 21.51 5.84
C GLU A 159 6.63 22.05 7.15
N ALA A 160 7.28 23.06 7.71
CA ALA A 160 6.89 23.65 8.99
C ALA A 160 5.65 24.54 8.88
N VAL A 161 4.71 24.38 9.81
CA VAL A 161 3.45 25.15 9.83
C VAL A 161 3.15 25.77 11.19
N THR A 162 2.54 26.94 11.17
CA THR A 162 2.00 27.67 12.32
C THR A 162 0.51 27.40 12.46
N VAL A 163 0.10 27.03 13.67
CA VAL A 163 -1.31 26.87 14.06
C VAL A 163 -1.75 28.10 14.85
N ALA A 164 -2.79 28.79 14.41
CA ALA A 164 -3.30 30.01 15.06
C ALA A 164 -4.82 30.10 15.05
N GLY A 165 -5.43 30.82 15.99
CA GLY A 165 -6.86 31.16 15.99
C GLY A 165 -7.82 30.12 16.58
N GLY A 166 -7.38 28.88 16.82
CA GLY A 166 -8.21 27.80 17.37
C GLY A 166 -7.41 26.57 17.79
N THR A 167 -8.11 25.51 18.20
CA THR A 167 -7.50 24.24 18.63
C THR A 167 -8.03 23.10 17.76
N PRO A 168 -7.26 22.62 16.77
CA PRO A 168 -7.68 21.52 15.91
C PRO A 168 -7.99 20.23 16.69
N THR A 169 -8.90 19.41 16.17
CA THR A 169 -9.22 18.09 16.73
C THR A 169 -9.33 17.03 15.63
N LEU A 170 -8.96 15.79 15.96
CA LEU A 170 -9.19 14.61 15.12
C LEU A 170 -10.35 13.80 15.69
N ALA A 171 -11.34 13.48 14.87
CA ALA A 171 -12.38 12.51 15.21
C ALA A 171 -11.87 11.08 14.91
N LEU A 172 -12.22 10.13 15.77
CA LEU A 172 -11.74 8.76 15.70
C LEU A 172 -12.90 7.78 15.47
N ASN A 173 -12.62 6.64 14.85
CA ASN A 173 -13.64 5.64 14.49
C ASN A 173 -14.31 4.95 15.69
N ASN A 174 -13.70 4.99 16.87
CA ASN A 174 -14.29 4.50 18.12
C ASN A 174 -15.16 5.56 18.85
N GLY A 175 -15.45 6.70 18.20
CA GLY A 175 -16.20 7.82 18.77
C GLY A 175 -15.36 8.75 19.67
N GLY A 176 -14.05 8.52 19.77
CA GLY A 176 -13.12 9.38 20.48
C GLY A 176 -12.77 10.67 19.74
N THR A 177 -12.11 11.59 20.44
CA THR A 177 -11.57 12.83 19.87
C THR A 177 -10.15 13.06 20.36
N ALA A 178 -9.19 13.17 19.45
CA ALA A 178 -7.83 13.61 19.76
C ALA A 178 -7.75 15.13 19.68
N THR A 179 -7.15 15.78 20.67
CA THR A 179 -7.04 17.24 20.76
C THR A 179 -5.62 17.68 20.47
N TYR A 180 -5.47 18.72 19.65
CA TYR A 180 -4.17 19.32 19.36
C TYR A 180 -3.44 19.75 20.65
N THR A 181 -2.19 19.33 20.81
CA THR A 181 -1.35 19.60 21.98
C THR A 181 -0.10 20.41 21.67
N GLY A 182 0.39 20.43 20.43
CA GLY A 182 1.64 21.13 20.09
C GLY A 182 2.17 20.86 18.68
N GLY A 183 3.35 21.41 18.40
CA GLY A 183 4.01 21.29 17.08
C GLY A 183 3.90 22.52 16.17
N SER A 184 3.32 23.62 16.64
CA SER A 184 3.31 24.87 15.86
C SER A 184 4.74 25.37 15.63
N GLY A 185 5.03 25.78 14.39
CA GLY A 185 6.36 26.14 13.93
C GLY A 185 7.24 24.96 13.50
N THR A 186 6.69 23.73 13.47
CA THR A 186 7.39 22.51 13.01
C THR A 186 6.57 21.80 11.94
N SER A 187 7.14 20.76 11.33
CA SER A 187 6.45 19.89 10.35
C SER A 187 5.70 18.72 10.99
N ALA A 188 5.52 18.72 12.32
CA ALA A 188 4.87 17.62 13.04
C ALA A 188 3.88 18.18 14.07
N LEU A 189 2.59 18.06 13.79
CA LEU A 189 1.52 18.49 14.69
C LEU A 189 1.10 17.31 15.59
N THR A 190 1.11 17.53 16.89
CA THR A 190 0.79 16.49 17.88
C THR A 190 -0.63 16.64 18.40
N PHE A 191 -1.33 15.53 18.53
CA PHE A 191 -2.67 15.41 19.06
C PHE A 191 -2.69 14.34 20.15
N SER A 192 -3.39 14.59 21.25
CA SER A 192 -3.52 13.63 22.34
C SER A 192 -4.96 13.14 22.46
N TYR A 193 -5.11 11.83 22.58
CA TYR A 193 -6.37 11.15 22.81
C TYR A 193 -6.22 10.23 24.02
N THR A 194 -7.10 10.39 25.01
CA THR A 194 -7.22 9.47 26.15
C THR A 194 -8.42 8.56 25.93
N VAL A 195 -8.19 7.26 25.98
CA VAL A 195 -9.25 6.27 25.80
C VAL A 195 -10.27 6.39 26.94
N ALA A 196 -11.54 6.60 26.61
CA ALA A 196 -12.63 6.58 27.58
C ALA A 196 -13.30 5.21 27.64
N ALA A 197 -13.93 4.89 28.76
CA ALA A 197 -14.67 3.64 28.91
C ALA A 197 -15.77 3.48 27.85
N GLY A 198 -15.89 2.27 27.29
CA GLY A 198 -16.87 1.93 26.25
C GLY A 198 -16.42 2.28 24.81
N GLN A 199 -15.24 2.88 24.63
CA GLN A 199 -14.66 3.09 23.30
C GLN A 199 -13.87 1.85 22.91
N ASN A 200 -14.35 1.11 21.92
CA ASN A 200 -13.70 -0.12 21.45
C ASN A 200 -13.51 -0.05 19.93
N THR A 201 -12.39 -0.55 19.44
CA THR A 201 -12.13 -0.74 18.01
C THR A 201 -11.04 -1.79 17.81
N SER A 202 -11.13 -2.58 16.75
CA SER A 202 -10.05 -3.51 16.37
C SER A 202 -8.81 -2.77 15.86
N ASP A 203 -9.00 -1.56 15.29
CA ASP A 203 -7.93 -0.68 14.86
C ASP A 203 -8.38 0.79 14.90
N LEU A 204 -7.55 1.68 15.45
CA LEU A 204 -7.88 3.09 15.67
C LEU A 204 -7.51 3.94 14.45
N ALA A 205 -8.53 4.47 13.77
CA ALA A 205 -8.36 5.31 12.59
C ALA A 205 -8.85 6.75 12.81
N VAL A 206 -8.24 7.70 12.10
CA VAL A 206 -8.73 9.09 12.01
C VAL A 206 -9.84 9.16 10.97
N THR A 207 -11.01 9.66 11.36
CA THR A 207 -12.19 9.76 10.48
C THR A 207 -12.49 11.17 10.01
N ALA A 208 -12.02 12.19 10.75
CA ALA A 208 -12.12 13.58 10.34
C ALA A 208 -11.10 14.46 11.07
N LEU A 209 -10.73 15.58 10.44
CA LEU A 209 -10.00 16.68 11.07
C LEU A 209 -10.91 17.91 11.12
N ASN A 210 -11.03 18.50 12.30
CA ASN A 210 -11.80 19.73 12.53
C ASN A 210 -10.85 20.84 12.96
N LEU A 211 -10.82 21.94 12.21
CA LEU A 211 -9.92 23.06 12.53
C LEU A 211 -10.37 23.90 13.71
N ASN A 212 -11.66 23.89 14.08
CA ASN A 212 -12.20 24.66 15.19
C ASN A 212 -11.74 26.13 15.20
N ALA A 213 -11.92 26.80 14.05
CA ALA A 213 -11.46 28.18 13.76
C ALA A 213 -9.93 28.37 13.66
N ALA A 214 -9.13 27.31 13.79
CA ALA A 214 -7.71 27.38 13.55
C ALA A 214 -7.38 27.58 12.07
N THR A 215 -6.29 28.27 11.80
CA THR A 215 -5.57 28.26 10.53
C THR A 215 -4.27 27.49 10.70
N VAL A 216 -3.91 26.67 9.71
CA VAL A 216 -2.63 25.98 9.64
C VAL A 216 -1.92 26.48 8.40
N LYS A 217 -0.87 27.27 8.58
CA LYS A 217 -0.17 27.96 7.49
C LYS A 217 1.33 27.85 7.63
N ASP A 218 2.07 27.82 6.53
CA ASP A 218 3.53 27.96 6.60
C ASP A 218 3.94 29.41 6.97
N SER A 219 5.24 29.69 6.86
CA SER A 219 5.78 31.01 7.15
C SER A 219 5.53 32.06 6.06
N ALA A 220 5.21 31.64 4.83
CA ALA A 220 4.85 32.52 3.72
C ALA A 220 3.35 32.87 3.73
N GLY A 221 2.54 32.08 4.43
CA GLY A 221 1.09 32.24 4.55
C GLY A 221 0.26 31.24 3.72
N ASN A 222 0.90 30.26 3.06
CA ASN A 222 0.19 29.21 2.33
C ASN A 222 -0.59 28.35 3.31
N THR A 223 -1.85 28.06 2.99
CA THR A 223 -2.73 27.26 3.86
C THR A 223 -2.49 25.78 3.62
N ALA A 224 -2.17 25.03 4.67
CA ALA A 224 -1.88 23.61 4.57
C ALA A 224 -3.08 22.80 4.06
N ASN A 225 -2.83 21.87 3.14
CA ASN A 225 -3.77 20.83 2.75
C ASN A 225 -3.66 19.64 3.70
N LEU A 226 -4.66 19.50 4.58
CA LEU A 226 -4.67 18.52 5.65
C LEU A 226 -5.50 17.26 5.34
N ALA A 227 -5.90 17.05 4.08
CA ALA A 227 -6.72 15.91 3.68
C ALA A 227 -6.08 14.55 4.04
N GLY A 228 -4.74 14.45 3.93
CA GLY A 228 -3.99 13.24 4.29
C GLY A 228 -4.00 12.89 5.79
N ALA A 229 -4.53 13.75 6.66
CA ALA A 229 -4.71 13.42 8.07
C ALA A 229 -5.85 12.41 8.31
N VAL A 230 -6.81 12.29 7.38
CA VAL A 230 -7.90 11.31 7.44
C VAL A 230 -7.41 9.99 6.86
N THR A 231 -6.67 9.26 7.69
CA THR A 231 -6.10 7.96 7.34
C THR A 231 -6.02 7.07 8.58
N ASN A 232 -5.80 5.78 8.36
CA ASN A 232 -5.34 4.92 9.44
C ASN A 232 -3.87 5.26 9.74
N PRO A 233 -3.50 5.55 11.00
CA PRO A 233 -2.09 5.64 11.37
C PRO A 233 -1.37 4.32 11.04
N SER A 234 -0.06 4.38 10.79
CA SER A 234 0.75 3.18 10.59
C SER A 234 0.70 2.24 11.81
N GLY A 235 0.60 0.93 11.57
CA GLY A 235 0.45 -0.10 12.61
C GLY A 235 -1.02 -0.41 12.93
N THR A 236 -1.24 -1.24 13.96
CA THR A 236 -2.58 -1.60 14.45
C THR A 236 -2.75 -1.24 15.92
N LEU A 237 -3.71 -0.36 16.19
CA LEU A 237 -4.06 0.08 17.55
C LEU A 237 -5.42 -0.48 17.95
N GLN A 238 -5.40 -1.66 18.55
CA GLN A 238 -6.61 -2.23 19.14
C GLN A 238 -6.93 -1.50 20.45
N ILE A 239 -8.19 -1.11 20.60
CA ILE A 239 -8.70 -0.56 21.85
C ILE A 239 -9.78 -1.48 22.38
N ASP A 240 -9.55 -1.98 23.59
CA ASP A 240 -10.49 -2.80 24.32
C ASP A 240 -10.64 -2.33 25.77
N THR A 241 -11.82 -1.80 26.06
CA THR A 241 -12.23 -1.29 27.37
C THR A 241 -13.26 -2.19 28.05
N THR A 242 -13.53 -3.35 27.47
CA THR A 242 -14.54 -4.28 27.96
C THR A 242 -13.91 -5.20 28.98
N ALA A 243 -14.41 -5.17 30.22
CA ALA A 243 -13.93 -6.10 31.23
C ALA A 243 -14.46 -7.52 30.97
N PRO A 244 -13.62 -8.56 31.10
CA PRO A 244 -14.07 -9.95 31.07
C PRO A 244 -15.12 -10.21 32.14
N THR A 245 -16.17 -10.96 31.82
CA THR A 245 -17.23 -11.32 32.78
C THR A 245 -17.39 -12.83 32.86
N VAL A 246 -17.83 -13.34 34.02
CA VAL A 246 -18.09 -14.78 34.18
C VAL A 246 -19.39 -15.16 33.46
N SER A 247 -19.29 -16.10 32.53
CA SER A 247 -20.43 -16.63 31.77
C SER A 247 -21.08 -17.84 32.46
N SER A 248 -20.30 -18.67 33.16
CA SER A 248 -20.80 -19.82 33.93
C SER A 248 -19.77 -20.36 34.92
N VAL A 249 -20.25 -21.12 35.91
CA VAL A 249 -19.42 -21.98 36.76
C VAL A 249 -19.88 -23.42 36.57
N ALA A 250 -18.95 -24.32 36.29
CA ALA A 250 -19.21 -25.75 36.13
C ALA A 250 -18.40 -26.54 37.15
N ALA A 251 -18.95 -27.67 37.63
CA ALA A 251 -18.25 -28.60 38.50
C ALA A 251 -17.97 -29.91 37.75
N SER A 252 -16.77 -30.45 37.94
CA SER A 252 -16.33 -31.73 37.39
C SER A 252 -15.44 -32.47 38.39
N GLY A 253 -15.25 -33.77 38.16
CA GLY A 253 -14.48 -34.64 39.04
C GLY A 253 -15.09 -36.04 39.11
N THR A 254 -14.41 -36.95 39.80
CA THR A 254 -14.87 -38.33 39.96
C THR A 254 -16.20 -38.35 40.73
N GLY A 255 -17.22 -38.99 40.15
CA GLY A 255 -18.58 -39.02 40.72
C GLY A 255 -19.44 -37.79 40.40
N ILE A 256 -18.99 -36.91 39.49
CA ILE A 256 -19.74 -35.74 39.01
C ILE A 256 -20.08 -35.90 37.53
N THR A 257 -21.36 -35.94 37.19
CA THR A 257 -21.86 -36.04 35.81
C THR A 257 -22.72 -34.82 35.47
N SER A 258 -22.27 -34.01 34.51
CA SER A 258 -22.93 -32.74 34.14
C SER A 258 -23.20 -31.85 35.36
N GLY A 259 -22.24 -31.78 36.28
CA GLY A 259 -22.31 -31.03 37.53
C GLY A 259 -23.21 -31.63 38.63
N ASN A 260 -23.77 -32.82 38.43
CA ASN A 260 -24.54 -33.53 39.45
C ASN A 260 -23.73 -34.63 40.12
N GLY A 261 -23.85 -34.79 41.44
CA GLY A 261 -23.17 -35.88 42.15
C GLY A 261 -23.37 -35.84 43.66
N ILE A 262 -23.05 -36.94 44.34
CA ILE A 262 -22.92 -37.00 45.81
C ILE A 262 -21.46 -37.28 46.12
N ILE A 263 -20.79 -36.29 46.72
CA ILE A 263 -19.35 -36.30 46.90
C ILE A 263 -19.00 -36.45 48.38
N GLY A 264 -18.13 -37.42 48.65
CA GLY A 264 -17.69 -37.79 49.99
C GLY A 264 -16.33 -37.19 50.36
N VAL A 265 -15.88 -37.49 51.58
CA VAL A 265 -14.59 -37.02 52.09
C VAL A 265 -13.42 -37.54 51.24
N GLY A 266 -12.42 -36.69 50.99
CA GLY A 266 -11.22 -37.00 50.21
C GLY A 266 -11.37 -36.86 48.69
N SER A 267 -12.59 -36.74 48.17
CA SER A 267 -12.83 -36.47 46.75
C SER A 267 -12.36 -35.07 46.36
N VAL A 268 -11.89 -34.94 45.12
CA VAL A 268 -11.51 -33.66 44.52
C VAL A 268 -12.60 -33.21 43.55
N VAL A 269 -13.10 -32.00 43.78
CA VAL A 269 -14.02 -31.28 42.90
C VAL A 269 -13.23 -30.20 42.17
N THR A 270 -13.29 -30.19 40.84
CA THR A 270 -12.77 -29.10 40.02
C THR A 270 -13.92 -28.16 39.67
N LEU A 271 -13.79 -26.89 40.04
CA LEU A 271 -14.69 -25.82 39.65
C LEU A 271 -14.06 -25.04 38.50
N THR A 272 -14.72 -25.01 37.35
CA THR A 272 -14.30 -24.23 36.19
C THR A 272 -15.15 -22.97 36.11
N VAL A 273 -14.50 -21.81 36.21
CA VAL A 273 -15.09 -20.48 36.01
C VAL A 273 -14.84 -20.07 34.56
N ASN A 274 -15.89 -20.09 33.74
CA ASN A 274 -15.82 -19.67 32.33
C ASN A 274 -16.04 -18.16 32.23
N LEU A 275 -15.22 -17.48 31.46
CA LEU A 275 -15.27 -16.04 31.20
C LEU A 275 -15.68 -15.75 29.76
N SER A 276 -16.05 -14.49 29.48
CA SER A 276 -16.41 -14.00 28.15
C SER A 276 -15.22 -14.00 27.18
N GLU A 277 -14.00 -13.97 27.70
CA GLU A 277 -12.76 -13.92 26.93
C GLU A 277 -11.57 -14.41 27.75
N ALA A 278 -10.39 -14.48 27.12
CA ALA A 278 -9.19 -14.98 27.75
C ALA A 278 -8.62 -14.03 28.80
N VAL A 279 -8.16 -14.57 29.94
CA VAL A 279 -7.58 -13.80 31.04
C VAL A 279 -6.28 -14.40 31.56
N THR A 280 -5.36 -13.52 31.96
CA THR A 280 -4.11 -13.83 32.64
C THR A 280 -4.28 -13.67 34.15
N VAL A 281 -3.81 -14.67 34.90
CA VAL A 281 -3.74 -14.65 36.36
C VAL A 281 -2.29 -14.44 36.79
N ALA A 282 -2.01 -13.40 37.58
CA ALA A 282 -0.65 -13.07 38.03
C ALA A 282 -0.61 -12.55 39.46
N GLY A 283 0.53 -12.66 40.15
CA GLY A 283 0.79 -12.00 41.45
C GLY A 283 0.28 -12.71 42.72
N GLY A 284 -0.55 -13.76 42.59
CA GLY A 284 -1.08 -14.52 43.72
C GLY A 284 -1.87 -15.76 43.29
N THR A 285 -2.52 -16.43 44.25
CA THR A 285 -3.33 -17.64 44.00
C THR A 285 -4.79 -17.38 44.42
N PRO A 286 -5.68 -17.08 43.46
CA PRO A 286 -7.10 -16.91 43.75
C PRO A 286 -7.71 -18.14 44.44
N THR A 287 -8.74 -17.93 45.24
CA THR A 287 -9.50 -19.00 45.90
C THR A 287 -11.00 -18.70 45.85
N LEU A 288 -11.83 -19.76 45.86
CA LEU A 288 -13.28 -19.68 45.99
C LEU A 288 -13.68 -20.19 47.38
N THR A 289 -14.47 -19.42 48.11
CA THR A 289 -15.08 -19.87 49.38
C THR A 289 -16.39 -20.59 49.10
N LEU A 290 -16.61 -21.74 49.72
CA LEU A 290 -17.75 -22.61 49.46
C LEU A 290 -18.73 -22.61 50.63
N ASN A 291 -20.02 -22.85 50.35
CA ASN A 291 -21.09 -22.82 51.36
C ASN A 291 -21.06 -23.97 52.38
N ASP A 292 -20.26 -25.02 52.14
CA ASP A 292 -19.99 -26.10 53.10
C ASP A 292 -18.82 -25.79 54.05
N GLY A 293 -18.23 -24.59 53.95
CA GLY A 293 -17.05 -24.17 54.70
C GLY A 293 -15.72 -24.54 54.04
N GLY A 294 -15.74 -25.13 52.84
CA GLY A 294 -14.57 -25.44 52.03
C GLY A 294 -13.95 -24.24 51.32
N THR A 295 -12.76 -24.46 50.76
CA THR A 295 -12.04 -23.49 49.92
C THR A 295 -11.50 -24.20 48.70
N ALA A 296 -11.89 -23.75 47.51
CA ALA A 296 -11.28 -24.19 46.25
C ALA A 296 -10.10 -23.28 45.90
N THR A 297 -8.97 -23.86 45.50
CA THR A 297 -7.74 -23.12 45.20
C THR A 297 -7.47 -23.13 43.70
N TYR A 298 -7.11 -21.97 43.14
CA TYR A 298 -6.78 -21.84 41.72
C TYR A 298 -5.73 -22.88 41.29
N ALA A 299 -6.06 -23.64 40.25
CA ALA A 299 -5.30 -24.78 39.74
C ALA A 299 -4.69 -24.52 38.35
N GLY A 300 -5.33 -23.70 37.50
CA GLY A 300 -4.82 -23.38 36.16
C GLY A 300 -5.81 -22.61 35.28
N GLY A 301 -5.45 -22.42 34.01
CA GLY A 301 -6.28 -21.73 33.00
C GLY A 301 -5.86 -20.30 32.65
N SER A 302 -4.74 -19.80 33.17
CA SER A 302 -4.20 -18.49 32.75
C SER A 302 -3.89 -18.47 31.26
N GLY A 303 -4.27 -17.39 30.58
CA GLY A 303 -4.18 -17.25 29.12
C GLY A 303 -5.38 -17.81 28.37
N THR A 304 -6.37 -18.39 29.05
CA THR A 304 -7.61 -18.91 28.45
C THR A 304 -8.84 -18.22 29.05
N ASN A 305 -10.02 -18.51 28.52
CA ASN A 305 -11.30 -18.04 29.05
C ASN A 305 -11.90 -18.97 30.11
N ALA A 306 -11.14 -19.92 30.66
CA ALA A 306 -11.62 -20.89 31.64
C ALA A 306 -10.60 -21.07 32.76
N LEU A 307 -10.92 -20.57 33.96
CA LEU A 307 -10.08 -20.71 35.15
C LEU A 307 -10.54 -21.89 36.00
N THR A 308 -9.63 -22.80 36.34
CA THR A 308 -9.95 -23.99 37.15
C THR A 308 -9.52 -23.81 38.59
N PHE A 309 -10.34 -24.31 39.52
CA PHE A 309 -10.11 -24.29 40.95
C PHE A 309 -10.34 -25.68 41.54
N SER A 310 -9.40 -26.18 42.34
CA SER A 310 -9.47 -27.50 42.96
C SER A 310 -9.91 -27.42 44.42
N TYR A 311 -10.89 -28.25 44.79
CA TYR A 311 -11.42 -28.37 46.13
C TYR A 311 -11.39 -29.84 46.59
N THR A 312 -10.63 -30.14 47.64
CA THR A 312 -10.67 -31.47 48.30
C THR A 312 -11.64 -31.43 49.47
N VAL A 313 -12.64 -32.32 49.45
CA VAL A 313 -13.66 -32.40 50.52
C VAL A 313 -13.04 -32.92 51.82
N ALA A 314 -13.11 -32.14 52.88
CA ALA A 314 -12.69 -32.48 54.23
C ALA A 314 -13.86 -32.89 55.12
N ALA A 315 -13.58 -33.64 56.19
CA ALA A 315 -14.61 -34.11 57.10
C ALA A 315 -15.39 -32.94 57.73
N GLY A 316 -16.72 -33.06 57.77
CA GLY A 316 -17.61 -32.05 58.35
C GLY A 316 -18.12 -31.01 57.36
N GLN A 317 -17.54 -30.90 56.16
CA GLN A 317 -18.07 -30.08 55.06
C GLN A 317 -19.29 -30.80 54.49
N ASN A 318 -20.49 -30.26 54.68
CA ASN A 318 -21.75 -30.86 54.21
C ASN A 318 -22.63 -29.77 53.63
N THR A 319 -23.20 -30.02 52.45
CA THR A 319 -24.22 -29.15 51.84
C THR A 319 -25.10 -29.97 50.90
N SER A 320 -26.37 -29.58 50.78
CA SER A 320 -27.30 -30.20 49.82
C SER A 320 -26.98 -29.82 48.38
N ASP A 321 -26.34 -28.67 48.17
CA ASP A 321 -25.88 -28.20 46.86
C ASP A 321 -24.69 -27.26 47.05
N LEU A 322 -23.55 -27.58 46.44
CA LEU A 322 -22.32 -26.83 46.59
C LEU A 322 -22.44 -25.50 45.85
N ALA A 323 -22.14 -24.41 46.54
CA ALA A 323 -22.19 -23.06 45.98
C ALA A 323 -20.89 -22.32 46.25
N VAL A 324 -20.46 -21.52 45.26
CA VAL A 324 -19.43 -20.51 45.48
C VAL A 324 -20.07 -19.31 46.18
N THR A 325 -19.53 -18.93 47.33
CA THR A 325 -20.05 -17.85 48.17
C THR A 325 -19.18 -16.59 48.13
N ALA A 326 -17.91 -16.72 47.78
CA ALA A 326 -17.00 -15.61 47.59
C ALA A 326 -15.84 -15.98 46.66
N VAL A 327 -15.29 -14.97 45.98
CA VAL A 327 -14.04 -15.05 45.23
C VAL A 327 -13.00 -14.21 45.98
N ASN A 328 -11.88 -14.83 46.37
CA ASN A 328 -10.78 -14.14 47.04
C ASN A 328 -9.54 -14.15 46.15
N LEU A 329 -9.10 -12.97 45.69
CA LEU A 329 -7.98 -12.85 44.76
C LEU A 329 -6.62 -13.13 45.41
N ASN A 330 -6.46 -12.99 46.72
CA ASN A 330 -5.21 -13.25 47.45
C ASN A 330 -3.97 -12.61 46.78
N ALA A 331 -4.05 -11.29 46.53
CA ALA A 331 -3.07 -10.49 45.81
C ALA A 331 -2.91 -10.78 44.30
N ALA A 332 -3.67 -11.73 43.75
CA ALA A 332 -3.69 -11.96 42.31
C ALA A 332 -4.43 -10.84 41.56
N THR A 333 -4.03 -10.64 40.30
CA THR A 333 -4.80 -9.91 39.29
C THR A 333 -5.31 -10.90 38.26
N VAL A 334 -6.56 -10.75 37.83
CA VAL A 334 -7.16 -11.50 36.71
C VAL A 334 -7.53 -10.48 35.65
N LYS A 335 -6.80 -10.46 34.53
CA LYS A 335 -6.92 -9.41 33.51
C LYS A 335 -6.88 -9.98 32.09
N ASP A 336 -7.56 -9.37 31.13
CA ASP A 336 -7.36 -9.69 29.71
C ASP A 336 -6.03 -9.15 29.16
N SER A 337 -5.82 -9.25 27.84
CA SER A 337 -4.64 -8.74 27.14
C SER A 337 -4.54 -7.21 27.12
N ALA A 338 -5.67 -6.49 27.15
CA ALA A 338 -5.72 -5.05 27.27
C ALA A 338 -5.54 -4.56 28.73
N GLY A 339 -5.49 -5.49 29.70
CA GLY A 339 -5.32 -5.19 31.11
C GLY A 339 -6.61 -4.87 31.87
N ASN A 340 -7.80 -5.09 31.29
CA ASN A 340 -9.07 -4.95 31.99
C ASN A 340 -9.17 -5.98 33.10
N ALA A 341 -9.48 -5.53 34.33
CA ALA A 341 -9.71 -6.46 35.44
C ALA A 341 -11.03 -7.21 35.23
N ALA A 342 -10.97 -8.54 35.26
CA ALA A 342 -12.14 -9.39 35.12
C ALA A 342 -13.16 -9.14 36.25
N ASN A 343 -14.42 -9.00 35.88
CA ASN A 343 -15.54 -8.98 36.82
C ASN A 343 -15.96 -10.42 37.18
N LEU A 344 -15.45 -10.89 38.32
CA LEU A 344 -15.69 -12.24 38.83
C LEU A 344 -16.98 -12.39 39.64
N ALA A 345 -17.84 -11.37 39.72
CA ALA A 345 -19.06 -11.44 40.52
C ALA A 345 -19.99 -12.60 40.10
N GLY A 346 -20.02 -12.93 38.80
CA GLY A 346 -20.80 -14.06 38.28
C GLY A 346 -20.28 -15.44 38.72
N ALA A 347 -19.10 -15.53 39.33
CA ALA A 347 -18.63 -16.78 39.92
C ALA A 347 -19.32 -17.10 41.24
N VAL A 348 -19.95 -16.14 41.92
CA VAL A 348 -20.74 -16.35 43.15
C VAL A 348 -22.12 -16.90 42.78
N THR A 349 -22.14 -18.18 42.44
CA THR A 349 -23.32 -18.92 42.02
C THR A 349 -23.18 -20.39 42.42
N ASN A 350 -24.27 -21.14 42.33
CA ASN A 350 -24.20 -22.59 42.28
C ASN A 350 -23.62 -22.96 40.90
N PRO A 351 -22.65 -23.88 40.83
CA PRO A 351 -22.27 -24.48 39.56
C PRO A 351 -23.50 -25.12 38.90
N SER A 352 -23.51 -25.22 37.58
CA SER A 352 -24.58 -25.93 36.87
C SER A 352 -24.77 -27.35 37.41
N GLY A 353 -26.01 -27.78 37.67
CA GLY A 353 -26.33 -29.09 38.26
C GLY A 353 -26.71 -29.00 39.74
N THR A 354 -26.75 -30.14 40.43
CA THR A 354 -26.92 -30.23 41.88
C THR A 354 -25.83 -31.10 42.47
N LEU A 355 -24.91 -30.48 43.22
CA LEU A 355 -23.73 -31.15 43.75
C LEU A 355 -23.79 -31.26 45.28
N GLN A 356 -24.22 -32.41 45.78
CA GLN A 356 -24.33 -32.66 47.21
C GLN A 356 -22.97 -33.05 47.80
N ILE A 357 -22.55 -32.39 48.89
CA ILE A 357 -21.40 -32.82 49.70
C ILE A 357 -21.92 -33.53 50.95
N ASN A 358 -21.54 -34.80 51.13
CA ASN A 358 -21.95 -35.63 52.26
C ASN A 358 -20.75 -36.34 52.87
N THR A 359 -20.32 -35.88 54.05
CA THR A 359 -19.17 -36.41 54.79
C THR A 359 -19.56 -37.27 55.99
N ALA A 360 -20.84 -37.63 56.12
CA ALA A 360 -21.30 -38.54 57.16
C ALA A 360 -20.72 -39.95 56.95
N ALA A 361 -20.16 -40.54 58.01
CA ALA A 361 -19.65 -41.91 57.98
C ALA A 361 -20.78 -42.89 57.60
N PRO A 362 -20.59 -43.78 56.61
CA PRO A 362 -21.64 -44.64 56.12
C PRO A 362 -21.97 -45.71 57.17
N THR A 363 -23.19 -45.67 57.70
CA THR A 363 -23.75 -46.77 58.49
C THR A 363 -24.38 -47.80 57.56
N GLY A 364 -23.66 -48.91 57.32
CA GLY A 364 -24.29 -50.24 57.25
C GLY A 364 -24.85 -50.74 55.92
N SER A 365 -23.98 -50.95 54.95
CA SER A 365 -23.85 -52.13 54.07
C SER A 365 -22.52 -51.92 53.34
N SER A 366 -21.69 -52.96 53.12
CA SER A 366 -20.39 -52.78 52.43
C SER A 366 -20.70 -52.17 51.07
N PRO A 367 -20.49 -50.85 50.88
CA PRO A 367 -20.99 -50.20 49.70
C PRO A 367 -20.08 -50.64 48.57
N ALA A 368 -20.69 -51.00 47.45
CA ALA A 368 -19.98 -51.09 46.19
C ALA A 368 -19.25 -49.76 45.97
N ILE A 369 -17.91 -49.78 46.03
CA ILE A 369 -17.11 -48.60 45.72
C ILE A 369 -16.93 -48.62 44.22
N THR A 370 -17.74 -47.85 43.50
CA THR A 370 -17.52 -47.59 42.08
C THR A 370 -16.20 -46.82 41.95
N LEU A 371 -15.18 -47.49 41.42
CA LEU A 371 -13.86 -46.89 41.17
C LEU A 371 -13.89 -46.07 39.89
N GLU A 372 -14.69 -46.52 38.91
CA GLU A 372 -14.83 -45.90 37.60
C GLU A 372 -16.19 -46.29 36.99
N SER A 373 -16.79 -45.41 36.18
CA SER A 373 -18.14 -45.57 35.62
C SER A 373 -18.36 -44.82 34.31
N VAL A 374 -17.31 -44.64 33.52
CA VAL A 374 -17.37 -43.99 32.21
C VAL A 374 -17.49 -45.08 31.14
N GLY A 375 -17.99 -44.73 29.96
CA GLY A 375 -18.21 -45.66 28.84
C GLY A 375 -19.21 -46.79 29.11
N SER A 376 -18.82 -48.04 28.86
CA SER A 376 -19.76 -49.19 28.83
C SER A 376 -19.71 -50.06 30.09
N THR A 377 -18.61 -49.98 30.83
CA THR A 377 -18.32 -50.81 32.00
C THR A 377 -17.94 -49.94 33.17
N SER A 378 -18.52 -50.18 34.34
CA SER A 378 -18.08 -49.61 35.60
C SER A 378 -17.18 -50.61 36.33
N LEU A 379 -15.99 -50.16 36.71
CA LEU A 379 -15.11 -50.89 37.62
C LEU A 379 -15.56 -50.66 39.08
N VAL A 380 -15.97 -51.74 39.76
CA VAL A 380 -16.58 -51.65 41.09
C VAL A 380 -15.84 -52.55 42.09
N LEU A 381 -15.51 -52.03 43.26
CA LEU A 381 -14.91 -52.79 44.35
C LEU A 381 -15.98 -53.17 45.38
N ILE A 382 -16.23 -54.48 45.53
CA ILE A 382 -17.18 -55.04 46.50
C ILE A 382 -16.46 -56.11 47.32
N ASP A 383 -16.47 -55.97 48.65
CA ASP A 383 -15.85 -56.93 49.57
C ASP A 383 -14.41 -57.31 49.18
N LYS A 384 -13.63 -56.29 48.80
CA LYS A 384 -12.24 -56.38 48.32
C LYS A 384 -12.04 -57.02 46.94
N ASN A 385 -13.08 -57.43 46.22
CA ASN A 385 -12.93 -57.96 44.86
C ASN A 385 -13.33 -56.90 43.83
N TYR A 386 -12.60 -56.84 42.72
CA TYR A 386 -12.94 -55.95 41.60
C TYR A 386 -13.96 -56.63 40.68
N TYR A 387 -15.00 -55.91 40.33
CA TYR A 387 -16.08 -56.31 39.44
C TYR A 387 -16.11 -55.42 38.21
N LEU A 388 -16.38 -56.02 37.05
CA LEU A 388 -16.60 -55.36 35.77
C LEU A 388 -18.10 -55.37 35.52
N ASN A 389 -18.79 -54.32 35.97
CA ASN A 389 -20.24 -54.21 35.87
C ASN A 389 -20.61 -53.49 34.57
N SER A 390 -21.54 -54.02 33.78
CA SER A 390 -22.08 -53.23 32.68
C SER A 390 -22.89 -52.06 33.23
N ILE A 391 -22.62 -50.85 32.74
CA ILE A 391 -23.34 -49.63 33.15
C ILE A 391 -24.83 -49.72 32.75
N SER A 392 -25.14 -50.41 31.65
CA SER A 392 -26.51 -50.50 31.13
C SER A 392 -27.43 -51.46 31.89
N THR A 393 -26.87 -52.50 32.51
CA THR A 393 -27.64 -53.58 33.15
C THR A 393 -27.38 -53.70 34.65
N ASP A 394 -26.39 -52.99 35.19
CA ASP A 394 -25.87 -53.10 36.56
C ASP A 394 -25.54 -54.56 36.96
N SER A 395 -25.27 -55.39 35.96
CA SER A 395 -24.85 -56.78 36.12
C SER A 395 -23.36 -56.86 35.86
N GLY A 396 -22.60 -57.41 36.79
CA GLY A 396 -21.17 -57.56 36.62
C GLY A 396 -20.61 -58.89 37.05
N LEU A 397 -19.42 -59.14 36.54
CA LEU A 397 -18.62 -60.31 36.81
C LEU A 397 -17.34 -59.92 37.54
N VAL A 398 -16.73 -60.87 38.23
CA VAL A 398 -15.53 -60.59 39.02
C VAL A 398 -14.28 -60.69 38.14
N LEU A 399 -13.39 -59.71 38.25
CA LEU A 399 -12.07 -59.76 37.60
C LEU A 399 -11.25 -60.89 38.22
N THR A 400 -10.69 -61.77 37.39
CA THR A 400 -9.89 -62.92 37.86
C THR A 400 -8.52 -62.98 37.19
N TYR A 401 -7.52 -63.43 37.96
CA TYR A 401 -6.17 -63.71 37.50
C TYR A 401 -5.81 -65.15 37.86
N LEU A 402 -5.38 -65.95 36.87
CA LEU A 402 -5.14 -67.39 37.01
C LEU A 402 -6.31 -68.15 37.67
N GLY A 403 -7.55 -67.71 37.42
CA GLY A 403 -8.78 -68.31 37.95
C GLY A 403 -9.12 -67.93 39.41
N SER A 404 -8.30 -67.11 40.07
CA SER A 404 -8.60 -66.54 41.39
C SER A 404 -9.13 -65.12 41.26
N LYS A 405 -10.04 -64.70 42.15
CA LYS A 405 -10.52 -63.31 42.20
C LYS A 405 -9.35 -62.36 42.44
N VAL A 406 -9.31 -61.26 41.69
CA VAL A 406 -8.37 -60.17 41.95
C VAL A 406 -8.87 -59.42 43.18
N VAL A 407 -8.05 -59.43 44.23
CA VAL A 407 -8.36 -58.81 45.52
C VAL A 407 -7.58 -57.50 45.68
N ALA A 408 -8.21 -56.46 46.23
CA ALA A 408 -7.57 -55.19 46.53
C ALA A 408 -6.30 -55.38 47.38
N GLY A 409 -5.21 -54.77 46.94
CA GLY A 409 -3.88 -54.88 47.55
C GLY A 409 -3.06 -56.12 47.16
N ALA A 410 -3.65 -57.13 46.51
CA ALA A 410 -2.92 -58.35 46.12
C ALA A 410 -1.93 -58.13 44.97
N ALA A 411 -2.15 -57.11 44.14
CA ALA A 411 -1.32 -56.76 42.99
C ALA A 411 -0.40 -55.55 43.24
N ALA A 412 -0.21 -55.14 44.49
CA ALA A 412 0.62 -53.97 44.83
C ALA A 412 2.02 -54.07 44.15
N PRO A 413 2.50 -52.97 43.52
CA PRO A 413 2.02 -51.59 43.62
C PRO A 413 0.87 -51.20 42.67
N TRP A 414 0.31 -52.14 41.90
CA TRP A 414 -0.68 -51.86 40.86
C TRP A 414 -2.12 -51.83 41.40
N THR A 415 -2.89 -50.84 40.93
CA THR A 415 -4.32 -50.68 41.22
C THR A 415 -5.09 -50.52 39.91
N PRO A 416 -6.19 -51.25 39.68
CA PRO A 416 -7.01 -51.03 38.50
C PRO A 416 -7.80 -49.72 38.67
N ILE A 417 -7.88 -48.93 37.60
CA ILE A 417 -8.43 -47.57 37.63
C ILE A 417 -9.56 -47.36 36.62
N ALA A 418 -9.68 -48.19 35.58
CA ALA A 418 -10.76 -48.14 34.60
C ALA A 418 -10.96 -49.50 33.94
N ALA A 419 -12.16 -49.77 33.42
CA ALA A 419 -12.40 -50.95 32.61
C ALA A 419 -13.39 -50.67 31.48
N GLU A 420 -13.20 -51.29 30.32
CA GLU A 420 -14.14 -51.19 29.20
C GLU A 420 -14.41 -52.52 28.53
N GLN A 421 -15.65 -52.72 28.10
CA GLN A 421 -16.04 -53.93 27.39
C GLN A 421 -15.54 -53.87 25.96
N THR A 422 -14.91 -54.95 25.51
CA THR A 422 -14.49 -55.16 24.13
C THR A 422 -15.33 -56.26 23.47
N ALA A 423 -15.15 -56.46 22.15
CA ALA A 423 -15.86 -57.51 21.42
C ALA A 423 -15.60 -58.94 21.97
N THR A 424 -14.46 -59.17 22.62
CA THR A 424 -14.05 -60.50 23.11
C THR A 424 -13.86 -60.59 24.62
N GLY A 425 -14.05 -59.50 25.36
CA GLY A 425 -13.83 -59.45 26.80
C GLY A 425 -13.85 -58.04 27.36
N TYR A 426 -12.85 -57.69 28.15
CA TYR A 426 -12.69 -56.36 28.72
C TYR A 426 -11.23 -55.92 28.67
N ASP A 427 -10.99 -54.63 28.46
CA ASP A 427 -9.71 -54.00 28.73
C ASP A 427 -9.76 -53.34 30.11
N VAL A 428 -8.74 -53.53 30.95
CA VAL A 428 -8.68 -53.00 32.31
C VAL A 428 -7.39 -52.23 32.50
N ALA A 429 -7.50 -50.93 32.76
CA ALA A 429 -6.36 -50.05 32.98
C ALA A 429 -5.85 -50.15 34.42
N TRP A 430 -4.54 -50.31 34.58
CA TRP A 430 -3.87 -50.36 35.87
C TRP A 430 -2.87 -49.22 35.99
N LYS A 431 -2.75 -48.66 37.20
CA LYS A 431 -1.79 -47.60 37.55
C LYS A 431 -0.99 -48.00 38.79
N ASP A 432 0.31 -47.73 38.78
CA ASP A 432 1.17 -47.89 39.95
C ASP A 432 1.37 -46.57 40.72
N SER A 433 2.01 -46.64 41.89
CA SER A 433 2.29 -45.46 42.73
C SER A 433 3.32 -44.49 42.15
N LYS A 434 3.97 -44.82 41.02
CA LYS A 434 4.97 -43.98 40.34
C LYS A 434 4.38 -43.29 39.10
N GLY A 435 3.10 -43.51 38.78
CA GLY A 435 2.46 -42.96 37.59
C GLY A 435 2.74 -43.76 36.31
N ASN A 436 3.13 -45.03 36.44
CA ASN A 436 3.16 -45.95 35.29
C ASN A 436 1.82 -46.65 35.13
N PHE A 437 1.54 -47.05 33.90
CA PHE A 437 0.30 -47.68 33.48
C PHE A 437 0.55 -49.02 32.79
N SER A 438 -0.43 -49.91 32.86
CA SER A 438 -0.47 -51.15 32.08
C SER A 438 -1.91 -51.53 31.82
N ILE A 439 -2.23 -51.93 30.59
CA ILE A 439 -3.58 -52.33 30.21
C ILE A 439 -3.66 -53.84 30.11
N TRP A 440 -4.56 -54.44 30.88
CA TRP A 440 -4.89 -55.86 30.81
C TRP A 440 -6.00 -56.09 29.79
N THR A 441 -5.96 -57.22 29.11
CA THR A 441 -7.08 -57.76 28.36
C THR A 441 -7.62 -58.98 29.10
N THR A 442 -8.94 -59.15 29.11
CA THR A 442 -9.62 -60.31 29.66
C THR A 442 -10.41 -61.06 28.60
N ASP A 443 -10.83 -62.29 28.90
CA ASP A 443 -11.93 -62.92 28.18
C ASP A 443 -13.30 -62.35 28.61
N SER A 444 -14.38 -62.81 27.98
CA SER A 444 -15.76 -62.40 28.29
C SER A 444 -16.25 -62.77 29.69
N ASN A 445 -15.49 -63.57 30.44
CA ASN A 445 -15.78 -63.92 31.84
C ASN A 445 -14.93 -63.10 32.84
N GLY A 446 -14.20 -62.08 32.36
CA GLY A 446 -13.33 -61.24 33.20
C GLY A 446 -12.06 -61.93 33.67
N LYS A 447 -11.63 -63.00 33.00
CA LYS A 447 -10.35 -63.65 33.29
C LYS A 447 -9.24 -63.00 32.48
N PHE A 448 -8.18 -62.54 33.14
CA PHE A 448 -6.97 -62.04 32.49
C PHE A 448 -6.43 -63.03 31.44
N THR A 449 -6.14 -62.53 30.24
CA THR A 449 -5.59 -63.30 29.12
C THR A 449 -4.20 -62.78 28.70
N SER A 450 -4.05 -61.47 28.57
CA SER A 450 -2.83 -60.83 28.06
C SER A 450 -2.69 -59.38 28.52
N TYR A 451 -1.52 -58.81 28.27
CA TYR A 451 -1.30 -57.37 28.39
C TYR A 451 -1.51 -56.71 27.03
N LEU A 452 -2.43 -55.74 26.95
CA LEU A 452 -2.61 -54.90 25.76
C LEU A 452 -1.44 -53.92 25.62
N THR A 453 -0.92 -53.42 26.75
CA THR A 453 0.33 -52.67 26.81
C THR A 453 1.26 -53.24 27.88
N GLY A 454 2.58 -53.14 27.65
CA GLY A 454 3.56 -53.26 28.73
C GLY A 454 3.41 -52.14 29.77
N VAL A 455 4.38 -52.04 30.68
CA VAL A 455 4.48 -50.90 31.60
C VAL A 455 4.90 -49.66 30.82
N VAL A 456 4.04 -48.65 30.79
CA VAL A 456 4.25 -47.37 30.08
C VAL A 456 4.14 -46.19 31.05
N SER A 457 4.78 -45.05 30.77
CA SER A 457 4.60 -43.83 31.57
C SER A 457 3.26 -43.15 31.24
N GLY A 458 2.83 -42.20 32.08
CA GLY A 458 1.63 -41.38 31.81
C GLY A 458 1.70 -40.58 30.51
N THR A 459 2.90 -40.15 30.08
CA THR A 459 3.13 -39.39 28.83
C THR A 459 3.35 -40.29 27.61
N SER A 460 2.96 -41.56 27.69
CA SER A 460 3.13 -42.50 26.59
C SER A 460 2.01 -42.31 25.58
N THR A 461 2.34 -42.02 24.33
CA THR A 461 1.36 -41.93 23.23
C THR A 461 0.53 -43.21 23.07
N ALA A 462 1.08 -44.38 23.41
CA ALA A 462 0.33 -45.64 23.43
C ALA A 462 -0.74 -45.71 24.54
N LEU A 463 -0.54 -45.01 25.66
CA LEU A 463 -1.53 -44.87 26.73
C LEU A 463 -2.57 -43.83 26.32
N GLU A 464 -2.12 -42.65 25.87
CA GLU A 464 -2.97 -41.57 25.38
C GLU A 464 -3.92 -42.06 24.27
N ALA A 465 -3.44 -42.87 23.32
CA ALA A 465 -4.32 -43.45 22.29
C ALA A 465 -5.42 -44.36 22.85
N LEU A 466 -5.20 -45.02 23.99
CA LEU A 466 -6.18 -45.89 24.64
C LEU A 466 -7.19 -45.10 25.48
N GLU A 467 -6.92 -43.85 25.84
CA GLU A 467 -7.86 -42.97 26.53
C GLU A 467 -9.17 -42.80 25.75
N ALA A 468 -9.09 -42.78 24.42
CA ALA A 468 -10.28 -42.78 23.58
C ALA A 468 -11.11 -44.07 23.70
N THR A 469 -10.46 -45.21 23.93
CA THR A 469 -11.12 -46.51 24.17
C THR A 469 -11.77 -46.54 25.55
N PHE A 470 -11.08 -46.01 26.57
CA PHE A 470 -11.60 -45.88 27.94
C PHE A 470 -12.56 -44.69 28.12
N HIS A 471 -12.68 -43.83 27.10
CA HIS A 471 -13.39 -42.56 27.11
C HIS A 471 -12.98 -41.64 28.28
N GLN A 472 -11.71 -41.72 28.68
CA GLN A 472 -11.20 -41.12 29.92
C GLN A 472 -9.76 -40.65 29.74
N ASP A 473 -9.45 -39.50 30.32
CA ASP A 473 -8.09 -39.01 30.53
C ASP A 473 -7.46 -39.84 31.67
N LEU A 474 -6.68 -40.86 31.29
CA LEU A 474 -6.13 -41.83 32.24
C LEU A 474 -4.90 -41.25 32.96
N ASN A 475 -4.14 -40.40 32.27
CA ASN A 475 -2.90 -39.83 32.78
C ASN A 475 -3.13 -38.53 33.62
N GLY A 476 -4.28 -37.88 33.46
CA GLY A 476 -4.69 -36.66 34.14
C GLY A 476 -4.11 -35.38 33.52
N ASP A 477 -3.78 -35.38 32.23
CA ASP A 477 -3.17 -34.24 31.53
C ASP A 477 -4.19 -33.20 31.02
N GLY A 478 -5.49 -33.49 31.15
CA GLY A 478 -6.59 -32.64 30.73
C GLY A 478 -7.14 -32.93 29.33
N THR A 479 -6.59 -33.92 28.61
CA THR A 479 -7.02 -34.32 27.26
C THR A 479 -7.41 -35.79 27.25
N ILE A 480 -8.41 -36.17 26.44
CA ILE A 480 -8.68 -37.57 26.10
C ILE A 480 -8.04 -37.82 24.75
N GLY A 481 -6.99 -38.64 24.72
CA GLY A 481 -6.23 -38.88 23.48
C GLY A 481 -4.93 -38.10 23.43
N VAL A 482 -4.12 -38.40 22.41
CA VAL A 482 -2.83 -37.73 22.20
C VAL A 482 -3.03 -36.22 22.02
N VAL A 483 -2.34 -35.41 22.82
CA VAL A 483 -2.37 -33.94 22.71
C VAL A 483 -1.90 -33.52 21.32
N GLN A 484 -2.70 -32.66 20.67
CA GLN A 484 -2.38 -32.07 19.38
C GLN A 484 -2.21 -30.56 19.51
N SER A 485 -1.11 -30.02 18.99
CA SER A 485 -0.88 -28.59 18.87
C SER A 485 -0.65 -28.21 17.42
N VAL A 486 -1.43 -27.26 16.92
CA VAL A 486 -1.24 -26.70 15.59
C VAL A 486 0.01 -25.83 15.61
N ILE A 487 1.01 -26.18 14.79
CA ILE A 487 2.20 -25.36 14.55
C ILE A 487 1.85 -24.26 13.56
N GLU A 488 1.12 -24.62 12.50
CA GLU A 488 0.82 -23.75 11.38
C GLU A 488 -0.48 -24.25 10.70
N ALA A 489 -1.30 -23.32 10.20
CA ALA A 489 -2.61 -23.60 9.60
C ALA A 489 -3.02 -22.57 8.53
N ILE A 490 -2.05 -21.99 7.85
CA ILE A 490 -2.24 -21.10 6.71
C ILE A 490 -2.26 -21.98 5.45
N GLY A 491 -3.07 -21.62 4.45
CA GLY A 491 -3.24 -22.44 3.25
C GLY A 491 -4.24 -23.57 3.44
N THR A 492 -4.02 -24.72 2.78
CA THR A 492 -5.00 -25.84 2.78
C THR A 492 -4.62 -26.96 3.74
N THR A 493 -3.38 -26.99 4.22
CA THR A 493 -2.87 -28.01 5.14
C THR A 493 -2.32 -27.35 6.40
N ALA A 494 -2.74 -27.84 7.55
CA ALA A 494 -2.18 -27.49 8.85
C ALA A 494 -1.08 -28.47 9.24
N LEU A 495 0.06 -27.93 9.66
CA LEU A 495 1.09 -28.70 10.35
C LEU A 495 0.71 -28.83 11.83
N VAL A 496 0.48 -30.06 12.27
CA VAL A 496 0.01 -30.34 13.65
C VAL A 496 1.00 -31.27 14.33
N ALA A 497 1.59 -30.86 15.45
CA ALA A 497 2.31 -31.78 16.31
C ALA A 497 1.31 -32.64 17.09
N SER A 498 1.52 -33.96 17.11
CA SER A 498 0.70 -34.94 17.83
C SER A 498 1.60 -35.92 18.56
N GLY A 499 1.68 -35.77 19.89
CA GLY A 499 2.74 -36.39 20.69
C GLY A 499 4.11 -35.95 20.16
N ASP A 500 4.99 -36.92 19.92
CA ASP A 500 6.30 -36.63 19.31
C ASP A 500 6.26 -36.47 17.78
N ASN A 501 5.14 -36.78 17.11
CA ASN A 501 5.06 -36.82 15.64
C ASN A 501 4.49 -35.55 15.03
N TYR A 502 4.65 -35.39 13.71
CA TYR A 502 4.00 -34.32 12.94
C TYR A 502 2.94 -34.89 11.98
N LEU A 503 1.73 -34.33 12.02
CA LEU A 503 0.60 -34.63 11.15
C LEU A 503 0.40 -33.50 10.14
N LEU A 504 0.01 -33.84 8.91
CA LEU A 504 -0.23 -32.92 7.81
C LEU A 504 -1.74 -32.85 7.54
N ASN A 505 -2.49 -32.21 8.44
CA ASN A 505 -3.96 -32.27 8.46
C ASN A 505 -4.60 -31.25 7.51
N PRO A 506 -5.69 -31.57 6.79
CA PRO A 506 -6.42 -30.54 6.04
C PRO A 506 -7.01 -29.46 6.95
N VAL A 507 -6.85 -28.19 6.60
CA VAL A 507 -7.42 -27.04 7.36
C VAL A 507 -8.96 -27.10 7.38
N ALA A 508 -9.58 -27.63 6.33
CA ALA A 508 -11.03 -27.85 6.25
C ALA A 508 -11.56 -28.91 7.23
N GLY A 509 -10.69 -29.56 8.00
CA GLY A 509 -10.99 -30.59 8.98
C GLY A 509 -10.75 -32.01 8.45
N GLY A 510 -10.44 -32.93 9.37
CA GLY A 510 -10.07 -34.33 9.09
C GLY A 510 -8.65 -34.66 9.53
N THR A 511 -8.25 -35.93 9.36
CA THR A 511 -6.90 -36.40 9.67
C THR A 511 -6.12 -36.63 8.39
N GLY A 512 -4.99 -35.95 8.24
CA GLY A 512 -4.04 -36.19 7.16
C GLY A 512 -2.96 -37.21 7.55
N PRO A 513 -1.98 -37.45 6.67
CA PRO A 513 -0.89 -38.39 6.96
C PRO A 513 0.07 -37.86 8.03
N THR A 514 0.75 -38.78 8.70
CA THR A 514 1.94 -38.46 9.50
C THR A 514 3.14 -38.24 8.59
N LEU A 515 3.92 -37.19 8.85
CA LEU A 515 5.20 -36.94 8.19
C LEU A 515 6.18 -38.07 8.51
N LYS A 516 6.84 -38.62 7.50
CA LYS A 516 7.71 -39.80 7.61
C LYS A 516 9.04 -39.60 6.91
N TYR A 517 10.08 -40.21 7.47
CA TYR A 517 11.42 -40.29 6.89
C TYR A 517 11.88 -41.76 6.87
N HIS A 518 12.21 -42.29 5.68
CA HIS A 518 12.44 -43.74 5.45
C HIS A 518 11.31 -44.65 5.97
N GLY A 519 10.06 -44.18 5.86
CA GLY A 519 8.86 -44.93 6.25
C GLY A 519 8.55 -44.93 7.76
N ALA A 520 9.42 -44.37 8.60
CA ALA A 520 9.16 -44.15 10.02
C ALA A 520 8.64 -42.72 10.26
N ALA A 521 7.77 -42.53 11.25
CA ALA A 521 7.27 -41.20 11.60
C ALA A 521 8.42 -40.27 12.01
N VAL A 522 8.37 -39.03 11.55
CA VAL A 522 9.31 -37.99 11.96
C VAL A 522 8.95 -37.53 13.35
N THR A 523 9.92 -37.56 14.26
CA THR A 523 9.71 -37.16 15.66
C THR A 523 10.38 -35.83 16.00
N THR A 524 9.87 -35.17 17.04
CA THR A 524 10.43 -33.94 17.59
C THR A 524 11.91 -34.13 17.95
N GLY A 525 12.76 -33.19 17.51
CA GLY A 525 14.20 -33.22 17.74
C GLY A 525 15.01 -34.24 16.91
N GLN A 526 14.37 -35.03 16.03
CA GLN A 526 15.08 -36.05 15.23
C GLN A 526 16.20 -35.47 14.36
N PHE A 527 16.03 -34.24 13.86
CA PHE A 527 16.98 -33.58 12.95
C PHE A 527 17.78 -32.45 13.64
N GLY A 528 18.00 -32.56 14.96
CA GLY A 528 18.77 -31.58 15.73
C GLY A 528 18.07 -30.23 15.77
N ASP A 529 18.75 -29.19 15.29
CA ASP A 529 18.28 -27.79 15.35
C ASP A 529 17.24 -27.42 14.28
N TYR A 530 16.81 -28.38 13.45
CA TYR A 530 15.76 -28.14 12.46
C TYR A 530 14.38 -28.27 13.07
N THR A 531 13.59 -27.21 12.97
CA THR A 531 12.17 -27.15 13.35
C THR A 531 11.31 -26.92 12.12
N PRO A 532 10.20 -27.67 11.94
CA PRO A 532 9.31 -27.43 10.82
C PRO A 532 8.51 -26.14 11.08
N LEU A 533 8.26 -25.37 10.03
CA LEU A 533 7.58 -24.06 10.09
C LEU A 533 6.16 -24.12 9.54
N GLY A 534 5.95 -24.89 8.48
CA GLY A 534 4.66 -24.99 7.82
C GLY A 534 4.63 -26.08 6.76
N VAL A 535 3.44 -26.41 6.27
CA VAL A 535 3.22 -27.43 5.25
C VAL A 535 2.15 -26.97 4.26
N GLU A 536 2.33 -27.25 2.97
CA GLU A 536 1.26 -27.08 1.99
C GLU A 536 1.08 -28.34 1.12
N ALA A 537 -0.17 -28.65 0.78
CA ALA A 537 -0.48 -29.73 -0.12
C ALA A 537 -0.16 -29.33 -1.57
N VAL A 538 0.52 -30.23 -2.27
CA VAL A 538 0.81 -30.10 -3.71
C VAL A 538 0.25 -31.31 -4.46
N SER A 539 0.23 -31.24 -5.79
CA SER A 539 -0.48 -32.21 -6.65
C SER A 539 -0.17 -33.70 -6.38
N ASN A 540 1.00 -34.03 -5.83
CA ASN A 540 1.43 -35.41 -5.57
C ASN A 540 1.89 -35.66 -4.11
N GLY A 541 1.62 -34.76 -3.18
CA GLY A 541 2.11 -34.89 -1.80
C GLY A 541 2.09 -33.56 -1.07
N TYR A 542 3.13 -33.30 -0.29
CA TYR A 542 3.25 -32.09 0.52
C TYR A 542 4.64 -31.48 0.39
N GLU A 543 4.69 -30.16 0.55
CA GLU A 543 5.92 -29.41 0.78
C GLU A 543 5.99 -29.03 2.26
N VAL A 544 7.10 -29.35 2.93
CA VAL A 544 7.27 -29.05 4.37
C VAL A 544 8.47 -28.14 4.55
N ALA A 545 8.23 -26.92 5.03
CA ALA A 545 9.27 -25.93 5.29
C ALA A 545 9.93 -26.18 6.66
N TRP A 546 11.26 -26.06 6.71
CA TRP A 546 12.07 -26.25 7.91
C TRP A 546 13.04 -25.09 8.08
N LYS A 547 13.33 -24.74 9.34
CA LYS A 547 14.36 -23.76 9.70
C LYS A 547 15.33 -24.35 10.69
N ASN A 548 16.61 -24.19 10.42
CA ASN A 548 17.67 -24.49 11.36
C ASN A 548 17.85 -23.30 12.31
N THR A 549 17.46 -23.45 13.57
CA THR A 549 17.45 -22.34 14.53
C THR A 549 18.86 -21.85 14.91
N SER A 550 19.90 -22.67 14.73
CA SER A 550 21.28 -22.32 15.05
C SER A 550 22.00 -21.56 13.94
N THR A 551 21.68 -21.85 12.68
CA THR A 551 22.36 -21.27 11.51
C THR A 551 21.49 -20.30 10.71
N GLY A 552 20.18 -20.29 10.93
CA GLY A 552 19.23 -19.49 10.16
C GLY A 552 18.97 -20.01 8.74
N GLN A 553 19.48 -21.20 8.39
CA GLN A 553 19.25 -21.81 7.08
C GLN A 553 17.85 -22.44 7.01
N TYR A 554 17.26 -22.41 5.82
CA TYR A 554 15.95 -22.97 5.52
C TYR A 554 16.08 -24.16 4.57
N SER A 555 15.15 -25.11 4.66
CA SER A 555 15.03 -26.24 3.73
C SER A 555 13.55 -26.53 3.49
N VAL A 556 13.21 -26.98 2.28
CA VAL A 556 11.84 -27.42 1.97
C VAL A 556 11.90 -28.86 1.49
N TRP A 557 11.22 -29.74 2.22
CA TRP A 557 11.08 -31.14 1.88
C TRP A 557 9.92 -31.36 0.92
N SER A 558 10.05 -32.34 0.05
CA SER A 558 8.93 -32.92 -0.68
C SER A 558 8.57 -34.27 -0.08
N THR A 559 7.27 -34.54 0.00
CA THR A 559 6.74 -35.84 0.39
C THR A 559 5.87 -36.45 -0.70
N ASP A 560 5.58 -37.75 -0.59
CA ASP A 560 4.43 -38.34 -1.29
C ASP A 560 3.11 -38.00 -0.56
N ALA A 561 1.98 -38.41 -1.16
CA ALA A 561 0.64 -38.22 -0.58
C ALA A 561 0.42 -38.94 0.78
N ASN A 562 1.29 -39.87 1.16
CA ASN A 562 1.24 -40.57 2.45
C ASN A 562 2.19 -39.95 3.50
N GLY A 563 2.77 -38.78 3.20
CA GLY A 563 3.69 -38.05 4.07
C GLY A 563 5.12 -38.59 4.08
N ASN A 564 5.49 -39.53 3.19
CA ASN A 564 6.87 -40.03 3.14
C ASN A 564 7.77 -39.04 2.42
N TYR A 565 8.86 -38.64 3.07
CA TYR A 565 9.95 -37.88 2.44
C TYR A 565 10.43 -38.55 1.16
N THR A 566 10.41 -37.80 0.06
CA THR A 566 10.90 -38.24 -1.26
C THR A 566 12.16 -37.48 -1.69
N GLY A 567 12.38 -36.29 -1.15
CA GLY A 567 13.53 -35.46 -1.49
C GLY A 567 13.45 -34.06 -0.89
N ASN A 568 14.45 -33.23 -1.18
CA ASN A 568 14.42 -31.81 -0.87
C ASN A 568 14.01 -31.04 -2.13
N PHE A 569 12.92 -30.26 -2.03
CA PHE A 569 12.60 -29.25 -3.02
C PHE A 569 13.60 -28.09 -2.96
N TYR A 570 13.97 -27.70 -1.74
CA TYR A 570 15.01 -26.71 -1.46
C TYR A 570 16.02 -27.27 -0.45
N MET A 571 17.27 -27.40 -0.88
CA MET A 571 18.38 -27.80 -0.02
C MET A 571 18.65 -26.71 1.03
N PRO A 572 19.15 -27.07 2.23
CA PRO A 572 19.54 -26.08 3.24
C PRO A 572 20.30 -24.89 2.66
N GLY A 573 19.73 -23.70 2.81
CA GLY A 573 20.24 -22.48 2.20
C GLY A 573 19.68 -21.22 2.87
N PRO A 574 20.12 -20.03 2.44
CA PRO A 574 19.69 -18.77 3.04
C PRO A 574 18.26 -18.39 2.62
N GLY A 575 17.51 -17.79 3.55
CA GLY A 575 16.11 -17.42 3.35
C GLY A 575 15.89 -16.26 2.37
N ASN A 576 16.91 -15.45 2.09
CA ASN A 576 16.87 -14.35 1.11
C ASN A 576 17.35 -14.76 -0.28
N SER A 577 17.28 -16.05 -0.61
CA SER A 577 17.59 -16.51 -1.96
C SER A 577 16.31 -16.53 -2.78
N THR A 578 16.39 -16.09 -4.04
CA THR A 578 15.23 -16.07 -4.95
C THR A 578 14.50 -17.42 -5.00
N ALA A 579 15.25 -18.53 -4.94
CA ALA A 579 14.71 -19.89 -4.98
C ALA A 579 13.94 -20.27 -3.71
N PHE A 580 14.28 -19.69 -2.55
CA PHE A 580 13.50 -19.86 -1.32
C PHE A 580 12.31 -18.91 -1.30
N GLU A 581 12.51 -17.63 -1.62
CA GLU A 581 11.45 -16.62 -1.69
C GLU A 581 10.33 -17.06 -2.65
N THR A 582 10.63 -17.71 -3.78
CA THR A 582 9.56 -18.22 -4.67
C THR A 582 8.64 -19.24 -3.98
N LEU A 583 9.16 -20.02 -3.02
CA LEU A 583 8.38 -21.03 -2.31
C LEU A 583 7.37 -20.42 -1.34
N GLU A 584 7.63 -19.23 -0.82
CA GLU A 584 6.71 -18.51 0.07
C GLU A 584 5.32 -18.33 -0.55
N THR A 585 5.25 -18.20 -1.87
CA THR A 585 3.97 -18.14 -2.58
C THR A 585 3.19 -19.45 -2.53
N SER A 586 3.88 -20.61 -2.54
CA SER A 586 3.26 -21.93 -2.32
C SER A 586 2.75 -22.06 -0.89
N PHE A 587 3.51 -21.60 0.10
CA PHE A 587 3.11 -21.67 1.52
C PHE A 587 2.15 -20.56 1.95
N HIS A 588 1.92 -19.56 1.08
CA HIS A 588 1.16 -18.34 1.37
C HIS A 588 1.65 -17.59 2.61
N GLN A 589 2.96 -17.62 2.86
CA GLN A 589 3.59 -17.15 4.10
C GLN A 589 4.93 -16.50 3.80
N ASP A 590 5.23 -15.42 4.52
CA ASP A 590 6.57 -14.84 4.63
C ASP A 590 7.38 -15.72 5.58
N LEU A 591 8.05 -16.74 5.02
CA LEU A 591 8.77 -17.76 5.79
C LEU A 591 10.09 -17.22 6.31
N ASN A 592 10.72 -16.29 5.59
CA ASN A 592 12.01 -15.74 5.95
C ASN A 592 11.92 -14.54 6.93
N GLY A 593 10.75 -13.89 7.04
CA GLY A 593 10.44 -12.76 7.90
C GLY A 593 10.87 -11.39 7.35
N ASP A 594 10.96 -11.22 6.04
CA ASP A 594 11.42 -9.98 5.39
C ASP A 594 10.30 -8.97 5.10
N GLY A 595 9.04 -9.34 5.35
CA GLY A 595 7.85 -8.53 5.15
C GLY A 595 7.16 -8.73 3.80
N THR A 596 7.66 -9.61 2.93
CA THR A 596 7.08 -9.91 1.61
C THR A 596 6.77 -11.41 1.49
N ILE A 597 5.69 -11.76 0.79
CA ILE A 597 5.46 -13.15 0.35
C ILE A 597 5.94 -13.24 -1.09
N GLY A 598 7.00 -14.01 -1.34
CA GLY A 598 7.54 -14.15 -2.68
C GLY A 598 8.76 -13.27 -2.93
N VAL A 599 9.33 -13.40 -4.12
CA VAL A 599 10.47 -12.58 -4.56
C VAL A 599 10.07 -11.10 -4.64
N VAL A 600 10.87 -10.22 -4.04
CA VAL A 600 10.66 -8.77 -4.16
C VAL A 600 10.73 -8.33 -5.62
N GLN A 601 9.69 -7.64 -6.09
CA GLN A 601 9.62 -7.04 -7.41
C GLN A 601 9.71 -5.52 -7.34
N SER A 602 10.50 -4.94 -8.23
CA SER A 602 10.57 -3.49 -8.42
C SER A 602 10.43 -3.16 -9.89
N VAL A 603 9.54 -2.21 -10.20
CA VAL A 603 9.36 -1.71 -11.56
C VAL A 603 10.53 -0.78 -11.88
N ILE A 604 11.31 -1.13 -12.90
CA ILE A 604 12.36 -0.26 -13.45
C ILE A 604 11.72 0.80 -14.35
N GLU A 605 10.79 0.35 -15.19
CA GLU A 605 10.15 1.16 -16.22
C GLU A 605 8.78 0.55 -16.55
N ALA A 606 7.77 1.39 -16.83
CA ALA A 606 6.39 0.97 -17.09
C ALA A 606 5.64 1.93 -18.02
N ILE A 607 6.38 2.58 -18.92
CA ILE A 607 5.83 3.43 -19.98
C ILE A 607 5.44 2.51 -21.16
N GLY A 608 4.47 2.97 -21.95
CA GLY A 608 3.93 2.20 -23.08
C GLY A 608 3.21 0.92 -22.67
N THR A 609 3.50 -0.21 -23.33
CA THR A 609 2.69 -1.44 -23.21
C THR A 609 3.34 -2.52 -22.35
N THR A 610 4.66 -2.43 -22.14
CA THR A 610 5.44 -3.42 -21.42
C THR A 610 6.26 -2.74 -20.33
N ALA A 611 6.10 -3.18 -19.09
CA ALA A 611 6.93 -2.80 -17.97
C ALA A 611 8.17 -3.69 -17.86
N LEU A 612 9.33 -3.07 -17.71
CA LEU A 612 10.55 -3.72 -17.26
C LEU A 612 10.52 -3.84 -15.74
N VAL A 613 10.45 -5.06 -15.21
CA VAL A 613 10.36 -5.33 -13.77
C VAL A 613 11.57 -6.15 -13.33
N ALA A 614 12.33 -5.64 -12.36
CA ALA A 614 13.33 -6.44 -11.65
C ALA A 614 12.62 -7.35 -10.64
N SER A 615 12.94 -8.65 -10.68
CA SER A 615 12.42 -9.68 -9.78
C SER A 615 13.59 -10.50 -9.25
N GLY A 616 14.03 -10.20 -8.03
CA GLY A 616 15.32 -10.66 -7.52
C GLY A 616 16.44 -10.17 -8.45
N ASP A 617 17.34 -11.07 -8.88
CA ASP A 617 18.39 -10.73 -9.84
C ASP A 617 17.92 -10.73 -11.31
N ASN A 618 16.67 -11.08 -11.60
CA ASN A 618 16.18 -11.27 -12.98
C ASN A 618 15.40 -10.05 -13.49
N TYR A 619 15.19 -9.99 -14.81
CA TYR A 619 14.36 -8.97 -15.45
C TYR A 619 13.15 -9.61 -16.17
N LEU A 620 11.96 -9.19 -15.78
CA LEU A 620 10.67 -9.57 -16.37
C LEU A 620 10.18 -8.49 -17.33
N LEU A 621 9.55 -8.90 -18.43
CA LEU A 621 9.00 -8.02 -19.47
C LEU A 621 7.47 -8.06 -19.38
N ASN A 622 6.90 -7.49 -18.30
CA ASN A 622 5.49 -7.66 -17.95
C ASN A 622 4.58 -6.71 -18.72
N PRO A 623 3.35 -7.10 -19.12
CA PRO A 623 2.39 -6.14 -19.67
C PRO A 623 1.99 -5.07 -18.64
N VAL A 624 1.96 -3.79 -19.03
CA VAL A 624 1.52 -2.68 -18.16
C VAL A 624 0.04 -2.83 -17.75
N ALA A 625 -0.79 -3.42 -18.62
CA ALA A 625 -2.19 -3.73 -18.33
C ALA A 625 -2.39 -4.82 -17.25
N GLY A 626 -1.30 -5.37 -16.71
CA GLY A 626 -1.29 -6.43 -15.72
C GLY A 626 -1.04 -7.82 -16.30
N GLY A 627 -0.49 -8.72 -15.47
CA GLY A 627 -0.08 -10.08 -15.84
C GLY A 627 1.43 -10.28 -15.80
N THR A 628 1.87 -11.52 -16.04
CA THR A 628 3.29 -11.90 -16.08
C THR A 628 3.73 -12.08 -17.52
N GLY A 629 4.74 -11.33 -17.95
CA GLY A 629 5.39 -11.53 -19.23
C GLY A 629 6.62 -12.45 -19.13
N PRO A 630 7.34 -12.65 -20.24
CA PRO A 630 8.52 -13.50 -20.24
C PRO A 630 9.67 -12.86 -19.44
N THR A 631 10.58 -13.69 -18.96
CA THR A 631 11.87 -13.23 -18.44
C THR A 631 12.84 -12.97 -19.59
N LEU A 632 13.63 -11.90 -19.49
CA LEU A 632 14.68 -11.59 -20.45
C LEU A 632 15.76 -12.69 -20.43
N LYS A 633 16.15 -13.17 -21.61
CA LYS A 633 17.08 -14.30 -21.78
C LYS A 633 18.17 -13.99 -22.78
N TYR A 634 19.37 -14.53 -22.53
CA TYR A 634 20.50 -14.52 -23.46
C TYR A 634 21.00 -15.95 -23.63
N GLN A 635 21.10 -16.42 -24.88
CA GLN A 635 21.45 -17.83 -25.19
C GLN A 635 20.54 -18.87 -24.50
N GLY A 636 19.27 -18.51 -24.23
CA GLY A 636 18.29 -19.37 -23.57
C GLY A 636 18.36 -19.40 -22.04
N ALA A 637 19.36 -18.76 -21.43
CA ALA A 637 19.45 -18.58 -19.98
C ALA A 637 18.89 -17.22 -19.56
N THR A 638 18.28 -17.15 -18.37
CA THR A 638 17.78 -15.89 -17.81
C THR A 638 18.92 -14.88 -17.64
N VAL A 639 18.64 -13.63 -18.00
CA VAL A 639 19.55 -12.52 -17.79
C VAL A 639 19.48 -12.06 -16.35
N THR A 640 20.64 -11.97 -15.70
CA THR A 640 20.76 -11.54 -14.31
C THR A 640 21.44 -10.19 -14.17
N ALA A 641 21.16 -9.47 -13.08
CA ALA A 641 21.83 -8.23 -12.73
C ALA A 641 23.35 -8.39 -12.71
N GLY A 642 24.06 -7.43 -13.32
CA GLY A 642 25.52 -7.43 -13.45
C GLY A 642 26.12 -8.40 -14.49
N GLN A 643 25.33 -9.25 -15.16
CA GLN A 643 25.84 -10.23 -16.13
C GLN A 643 26.67 -9.59 -17.27
N PHE A 644 26.27 -8.40 -17.71
CA PHE A 644 26.90 -7.68 -18.83
C PHE A 644 27.78 -6.52 -18.38
N GLY A 645 28.35 -6.63 -17.17
CA GLY A 645 29.22 -5.60 -16.59
C GLY A 645 28.43 -4.32 -16.31
N ASP A 646 28.88 -3.20 -16.87
CA ASP A 646 28.30 -1.87 -16.61
C ASP A 646 26.98 -1.60 -17.37
N TYR A 647 26.53 -2.52 -18.20
CA TYR A 647 25.26 -2.41 -18.92
C TYR A 647 24.08 -2.83 -18.05
N THR A 648 23.10 -1.94 -17.92
CA THR A 648 21.83 -2.19 -17.24
C THR A 648 20.67 -1.94 -18.20
N PRO A 649 19.61 -2.77 -18.21
CA PRO A 649 18.43 -2.49 -19.00
C PRO A 649 17.67 -1.30 -18.37
N ILE A 650 17.12 -0.44 -19.21
CA ILE A 650 16.48 0.83 -18.79
C ILE A 650 15.05 0.99 -19.30
N GLY A 651 14.61 0.16 -20.25
CA GLY A 651 13.25 0.14 -20.75
C GLY A 651 13.01 -1.01 -21.70
N VAL A 652 11.75 -1.36 -21.93
CA VAL A 652 11.35 -2.42 -22.85
C VAL A 652 10.05 -2.08 -23.57
N GLU A 653 9.95 -2.43 -24.84
CA GLU A 653 8.66 -2.40 -25.55
C GLU A 653 8.36 -3.66 -26.34
N ALA A 654 7.08 -4.02 -26.36
CA ALA A 654 6.60 -5.11 -27.19
C ALA A 654 6.56 -4.67 -28.66
N VAL A 655 7.11 -5.52 -29.51
CA VAL A 655 7.06 -5.39 -30.97
C VAL A 655 6.39 -6.62 -31.59
N SER A 656 6.01 -6.53 -32.86
CA SER A 656 5.22 -7.56 -33.56
C SER A 656 5.70 -9.01 -33.43
N ASN A 657 7.00 -9.26 -33.16
CA ASN A 657 7.57 -10.61 -33.02
C ASN A 657 8.39 -10.82 -31.73
N GLY A 658 8.27 -9.95 -30.74
CA GLY A 658 9.06 -10.03 -29.51
C GLY A 658 9.14 -8.71 -28.76
N TYR A 659 10.32 -8.39 -28.26
CA TYR A 659 10.56 -7.16 -27.50
C TYR A 659 11.82 -6.45 -27.98
N GLU A 660 11.82 -5.13 -27.84
CA GLU A 660 13.01 -4.31 -27.91
C GLU A 660 13.39 -3.91 -26.49
N VAL A 661 14.62 -4.21 -26.07
CA VAL A 661 15.11 -3.90 -24.71
C VAL A 661 16.23 -2.88 -24.81
N ALA A 662 16.04 -1.70 -24.24
CA ALA A 662 17.03 -0.65 -24.20
C ALA A 662 18.00 -0.85 -23.04
N TRP A 663 19.28 -0.68 -23.29
CA TRP A 663 20.36 -0.84 -22.33
C TRP A 663 21.24 0.40 -22.28
N LYS A 664 21.72 0.73 -21.09
CA LYS A 664 22.66 1.83 -20.85
C LYS A 664 23.91 1.32 -20.16
N ASN A 665 25.07 1.65 -20.71
CA ASN A 665 26.34 1.47 -20.04
C ASN A 665 26.56 2.63 -19.07
N THR A 666 26.48 2.34 -17.78
CA THR A 666 26.54 3.35 -16.71
C THR A 666 27.91 4.05 -16.61
N THR A 667 28.99 3.39 -17.06
CA THR A 667 30.35 3.95 -17.04
C THR A 667 30.64 4.86 -18.24
N THR A 668 30.24 4.45 -19.44
CA THR A 668 30.60 5.15 -20.69
C THR A 668 29.48 6.02 -21.25
N GLY A 669 28.25 5.88 -20.75
CA GLY A 669 27.07 6.58 -21.27
C GLY A 669 26.66 6.09 -22.67
N GLN A 670 27.12 4.92 -23.10
CA GLN A 670 26.71 4.31 -24.37
C GLN A 670 25.38 3.56 -24.22
N TYR A 671 24.63 3.51 -25.30
CA TYR A 671 23.32 2.85 -25.36
C TYR A 671 23.33 1.73 -26.40
N SER A 672 22.56 0.67 -26.15
CA SER A 672 22.29 -0.40 -27.11
C SER A 672 20.85 -0.87 -26.99
N VAL A 673 20.27 -1.35 -28.10
CA VAL A 673 18.92 -1.93 -28.07
C VAL A 673 18.98 -3.35 -28.58
N TRP A 674 18.50 -4.28 -27.77
CA TRP A 674 18.40 -5.69 -28.10
C TRP A 674 17.04 -5.97 -28.73
N SER A 675 17.01 -6.87 -29.72
CA SER A 675 15.79 -7.55 -30.14
C SER A 675 15.69 -8.90 -29.44
N THR A 676 14.49 -9.26 -29.02
CA THR A 676 14.16 -10.58 -28.52
C THR A 676 13.09 -11.24 -29.37
N ASP A 677 12.91 -12.55 -29.20
CA ASP A 677 11.67 -13.23 -29.60
C ASP A 677 10.54 -12.98 -28.57
N ALA A 678 9.34 -13.47 -28.84
CA ALA A 678 8.17 -13.38 -27.95
C ALA A 678 8.35 -14.07 -26.58
N ASN A 679 9.37 -14.91 -26.41
CA ASN A 679 9.70 -15.59 -25.16
C ASN A 679 10.83 -14.89 -24.38
N GLY A 680 11.23 -13.68 -24.81
CA GLY A 680 12.27 -12.87 -24.19
C GLY A 680 13.70 -13.30 -24.55
N ASN A 681 13.91 -14.23 -25.49
CA ASN A 681 15.26 -14.63 -25.89
C ASN A 681 15.89 -13.61 -26.83
N TYR A 682 17.08 -13.12 -26.49
CA TYR A 682 17.91 -12.32 -27.38
C TYR A 682 18.10 -12.98 -28.75
N THR A 683 17.76 -12.25 -29.81
CA THR A 683 17.91 -12.66 -31.21
C THR A 683 18.95 -11.83 -31.96
N GLY A 684 19.28 -10.64 -31.47
CA GLY A 684 20.27 -9.76 -32.08
C GLY A 684 20.24 -8.35 -31.49
N ASN A 685 21.16 -7.50 -31.94
CA ASN A 685 21.12 -6.07 -31.63
C ASN A 685 20.28 -5.37 -32.69
N PHE A 686 19.21 -4.72 -32.26
CA PHE A 686 18.50 -3.74 -33.07
C PHE A 686 19.37 -2.49 -33.29
N TYR A 687 20.04 -2.07 -32.22
CA TYR A 687 21.02 -0.98 -32.24
C TYR A 687 22.31 -1.41 -31.55
N MET A 688 23.41 -1.33 -32.29
CA MET A 688 24.75 -1.62 -31.76
C MET A 688 25.16 -0.53 -30.77
N PRO A 689 25.97 -0.85 -29.73
CA PRO A 689 26.46 0.14 -28.78
C PRO A 689 26.95 1.44 -29.43
N GLY A 690 26.31 2.55 -29.06
CA GLY A 690 26.56 3.87 -29.64
C GLY A 690 26.30 4.99 -28.64
N ARG A 691 26.44 6.25 -29.09
CA ARG A 691 26.23 7.44 -28.25
C ARG A 691 24.76 7.83 -28.23
N GLY A 692 24.27 8.36 -27.11
CA GLY A 692 22.86 8.78 -26.99
C GLY A 692 22.44 9.89 -27.96
N ASN A 693 23.39 10.68 -28.48
CA ASN A 693 23.12 11.74 -29.46
C ASN A 693 23.24 11.26 -30.93
N ASP A 694 23.28 9.95 -31.18
CA ASP A 694 23.21 9.40 -32.52
C ASP A 694 21.77 9.47 -33.04
N ALA A 695 21.58 10.01 -34.25
CA ALA A 695 20.27 10.11 -34.88
C ALA A 695 19.60 8.74 -35.05
N ALA A 696 20.37 7.67 -35.21
CA ALA A 696 19.84 6.31 -35.28
C ALA A 696 19.34 5.79 -33.92
N PHE A 697 19.91 6.27 -32.79
CA PHE A 697 19.42 5.95 -31.46
C PHE A 697 18.18 6.77 -31.10
N GLY A 698 18.22 8.09 -31.37
CA GLY A 698 17.07 8.97 -31.08
C GLY A 698 15.81 8.59 -31.88
N ALA A 699 15.95 7.97 -33.05
CA ALA A 699 14.82 7.41 -33.78
C ALA A 699 14.09 6.26 -33.05
N LEU A 700 14.71 5.66 -32.02
CA LEU A 700 14.13 4.58 -31.22
C LEU A 700 13.29 5.09 -30.06
N GLU A 701 13.52 6.32 -29.61
CA GLU A 701 12.80 6.93 -28.49
C GLU A 701 11.29 6.99 -28.74
N ALA A 702 10.88 7.14 -30.01
CA ALA A 702 9.48 7.05 -30.41
C ALA A 702 8.87 5.66 -30.20
N SER A 703 9.61 4.60 -30.51
CA SER A 703 9.14 3.22 -30.29
C SER A 703 8.99 2.91 -28.80
N PHE A 704 9.89 3.47 -27.98
CA PHE A 704 9.89 3.33 -26.52
C PHE A 704 8.98 4.33 -25.80
N HIS A 705 8.41 5.31 -26.51
CA HIS A 705 7.65 6.44 -25.97
C HIS A 705 8.40 7.17 -24.84
N GLN A 706 9.73 7.21 -24.93
CA GLN A 706 10.62 7.63 -23.85
C GLN A 706 11.83 8.38 -24.36
N ASP A 707 12.22 9.42 -23.64
CA ASP A 707 13.53 10.05 -23.76
C ASP A 707 14.58 9.15 -23.08
N LEU A 708 15.03 8.13 -23.81
CA LEU A 708 15.99 7.14 -23.33
C LEU A 708 17.34 7.78 -23.01
N ASN A 709 17.70 8.83 -23.73
CA ASN A 709 19.02 9.44 -23.63
C ASN A 709 19.09 10.56 -22.57
N GLY A 710 17.96 11.12 -22.17
CA GLY A 710 17.79 12.16 -21.15
C GLY A 710 18.02 13.58 -21.68
N ASP A 711 17.80 13.86 -22.96
CA ASP A 711 17.97 15.21 -23.56
C ASP A 711 16.67 16.04 -23.64
N GLY A 712 15.55 15.46 -23.21
CA GLY A 712 14.23 16.07 -23.15
C GLY A 712 13.48 16.09 -24.48
N ILE A 713 13.94 15.36 -25.51
CA ILE A 713 13.36 15.38 -26.85
C ILE A 713 13.07 13.96 -27.34
N ILE A 714 11.89 13.74 -27.93
CA ILE A 714 11.52 12.50 -28.60
C ILE A 714 11.15 12.80 -30.05
N VAL A 715 11.77 12.13 -31.02
CA VAL A 715 11.42 12.28 -32.45
C VAL A 715 10.37 11.26 -32.84
N LEU A 716 9.09 11.59 -32.67
CA LEU A 716 7.94 10.70 -32.90
C LEU A 716 7.82 10.17 -34.34
N SER A 717 8.08 11.00 -35.35
CA SER A 717 8.05 10.57 -36.75
C SER A 717 8.75 11.54 -37.72
N GLY A 718 9.04 11.07 -38.93
CA GLY A 718 9.58 11.87 -40.03
C GLY A 718 11.10 11.75 -40.21
N THR A 719 11.64 12.44 -41.23
CA THR A 719 13.07 12.43 -41.55
C THR A 719 13.62 13.85 -41.65
N GLY A 720 14.93 14.01 -41.48
CA GLY A 720 15.60 15.32 -41.59
C GLY A 720 15.53 16.19 -40.34
N THR A 721 15.01 15.66 -39.22
CA THR A 721 15.10 16.29 -37.90
C THR A 721 16.54 16.23 -37.39
N THR A 722 17.07 17.34 -36.89
CA THR A 722 18.38 17.36 -36.21
C THR A 722 18.24 17.89 -34.80
N VAL A 723 18.74 17.11 -33.85
CA VAL A 723 18.67 17.41 -32.42
C VAL A 723 20.08 17.74 -31.90
N SER A 724 20.17 18.84 -31.18
CA SER A 724 21.36 19.21 -30.42
C SER A 724 20.92 20.02 -29.20
N LYS A 725 21.78 20.07 -28.17
CA LYS A 725 21.51 20.73 -26.89
C LYS A 725 20.90 22.14 -27.01
N ASN A 726 21.28 22.91 -28.04
CA ASN A 726 20.83 24.29 -28.22
C ASN A 726 20.08 24.54 -29.54
N SER A 727 19.84 23.51 -30.35
CA SER A 727 19.18 23.66 -31.64
C SER A 727 18.41 22.40 -32.02
N LEU A 728 17.12 22.58 -32.30
CA LEU A 728 16.21 21.58 -32.86
C LEU A 728 15.76 22.06 -34.24
N VAL A 729 16.05 21.27 -35.27
CA VAL A 729 15.50 21.48 -36.61
C VAL A 729 14.47 20.41 -36.87
N ILE A 730 13.23 20.80 -37.16
CA ILE A 730 12.13 19.88 -37.44
C ILE A 730 12.05 19.70 -38.96
N GLY A 731 12.20 18.46 -39.41
CA GLY A 731 12.17 18.11 -40.84
C GLY A 731 10.77 18.25 -41.45
N ASN A 732 10.71 18.23 -42.79
CA ASN A 732 9.44 18.31 -43.51
C ASN A 732 8.55 17.08 -43.20
N GLY A 733 7.37 17.31 -42.63
CA GLY A 733 6.42 16.30 -42.18
C GLY A 733 6.83 15.57 -40.90
N ALA A 734 7.86 16.03 -40.19
CA ALA A 734 8.30 15.40 -38.94
C ALA A 734 7.44 15.84 -37.76
N SER A 735 7.25 14.93 -36.79
CA SER A 735 6.64 15.21 -35.49
C SER A 735 7.68 14.99 -34.40
N VAL A 736 7.87 15.98 -33.54
CA VAL A 736 8.85 15.95 -32.45
C VAL A 736 8.16 16.39 -31.17
N GLU A 737 8.44 15.71 -30.07
CA GLU A 737 7.91 15.98 -28.74
C GLU A 737 9.01 16.47 -27.81
N ILE A 738 8.67 17.44 -26.97
CA ILE A 738 9.51 17.94 -25.89
C ILE A 738 8.83 17.52 -24.59
N THR A 739 9.44 16.54 -23.92
CA THR A 739 8.90 15.89 -22.71
C THR A 739 9.34 16.58 -21.41
N GLY A 740 10.18 17.61 -21.51
CA GLY A 740 10.70 18.36 -20.37
C GLY A 740 11.27 19.72 -20.73
N ALA A 741 12.05 20.31 -19.83
CA ALA A 741 12.56 21.67 -20.01
C ALA A 741 13.49 21.79 -21.24
N TYR A 742 13.12 22.64 -22.19
CA TYR A 742 13.92 22.93 -23.37
C TYR A 742 14.11 24.44 -23.59
N SER A 743 15.36 24.88 -23.78
CA SER A 743 15.72 26.30 -23.96
C SER A 743 16.46 26.59 -25.28
N GLY A 744 16.49 25.62 -26.20
CA GLY A 744 17.21 25.74 -27.46
C GLY A 744 16.43 26.48 -28.55
N SER A 745 17.09 26.69 -29.69
CA SER A 745 16.46 27.29 -30.86
C SER A 745 15.75 26.25 -31.72
N ILE A 746 14.50 26.50 -32.07
CA ILE A 746 13.68 25.63 -32.92
C ILE A 746 13.52 26.24 -34.31
N ARG A 747 13.59 25.42 -35.36
CA ARG A 747 13.27 25.84 -36.74
C ARG A 747 12.60 24.70 -37.51
N PHE A 748 11.49 25.00 -38.17
CA PHE A 748 10.87 24.11 -39.15
C PHE A 748 11.60 24.27 -40.49
N ALA A 749 11.99 23.16 -41.12
CA ALA A 749 12.81 23.14 -42.34
C ALA A 749 12.02 22.79 -43.61
N GLY A 750 10.69 22.63 -43.51
CA GLY A 750 9.83 22.14 -44.58
C GLY A 750 8.54 22.95 -44.74
N ALA A 751 7.61 22.39 -45.51
CA ALA A 751 6.26 22.93 -45.70
C ALA A 751 5.28 22.45 -44.62
N THR A 752 5.61 21.37 -43.93
CA THR A 752 4.85 20.82 -42.82
C THR A 752 5.79 20.34 -41.71
N GLY A 753 5.30 20.29 -40.47
CA GLY A 753 6.00 19.72 -39.32
C GLY A 753 5.22 19.99 -38.04
N THR A 754 5.36 19.13 -37.04
CA THR A 754 4.68 19.27 -35.75
C THR A 754 5.69 19.27 -34.62
N LEU A 755 5.59 20.25 -33.73
CA LEU A 755 6.26 20.24 -32.44
C LEU A 755 5.22 20.06 -31.34
N ILE A 756 5.36 19.04 -30.52
CA ILE A 756 4.55 18.80 -29.33
C ILE A 756 5.35 19.24 -28.12
N ILE A 757 4.73 19.96 -27.20
CA ILE A 757 5.33 20.41 -25.94
C ILE A 757 4.40 19.93 -24.82
N ASP A 758 4.92 19.04 -23.98
CA ASP A 758 4.14 18.41 -22.91
C ASP A 758 3.90 19.33 -21.72
N ASP A 759 4.92 20.12 -21.40
CA ASP A 759 4.88 21.11 -20.34
C ASP A 759 5.38 22.45 -20.89
N SER A 760 4.44 23.27 -21.34
CA SER A 760 4.73 24.57 -21.92
C SER A 760 5.26 25.58 -20.89
N SER A 761 5.12 25.30 -19.60
CA SER A 761 5.58 26.17 -18.51
C SER A 761 7.09 26.08 -18.28
N THR A 762 7.70 24.94 -18.58
CA THR A 762 9.15 24.72 -18.49
C THR A 762 9.88 24.95 -19.83
N PHE A 763 9.13 25.16 -20.91
CA PHE A 763 9.66 25.53 -22.22
C PHE A 763 10.11 26.99 -22.26
N THR A 764 11.38 27.22 -22.59
CA THR A 764 11.98 28.56 -22.76
C THR A 764 12.69 28.72 -24.11
N GLY A 765 12.45 27.79 -25.03
CA GLY A 765 13.04 27.78 -26.36
C GLY A 765 12.53 28.91 -27.26
N SER A 766 13.22 29.10 -28.39
CA SER A 766 12.91 30.17 -29.35
C SER A 766 12.71 29.64 -30.76
N PHE A 767 11.61 30.01 -31.42
CA PHE A 767 11.31 29.65 -32.81
C PHE A 767 11.98 30.63 -33.78
N ARG A 768 12.75 30.13 -34.74
CA ARG A 768 13.43 30.91 -35.79
C ARG A 768 12.80 30.64 -37.15
N GLY A 769 12.73 31.69 -37.97
CA GLY A 769 12.15 31.63 -39.32
C GLY A 769 10.66 31.96 -39.29
N GLN A 770 9.95 31.70 -40.40
CA GLN A 770 8.49 31.75 -40.46
C GLN A 770 7.94 30.32 -40.40
N LEU A 771 6.78 30.13 -39.76
CA LEU A 771 6.05 28.87 -39.87
C LEU A 771 5.45 28.77 -41.28
N ALA A 772 5.57 27.61 -41.90
CA ALA A 772 4.83 27.28 -43.10
C ALA A 772 3.35 27.01 -42.77
N ILE A 773 2.49 27.04 -43.78
CA ILE A 773 1.03 26.88 -43.59
C ILE A 773 0.64 25.54 -42.96
N GLY A 774 1.50 24.54 -43.01
CA GLY A 774 1.28 23.22 -42.41
C GLY A 774 2.20 22.91 -41.24
N ASP A 775 2.91 23.90 -40.68
CA ASP A 775 3.64 23.73 -39.43
C ASP A 775 2.69 23.94 -38.25
N ILE A 776 2.84 23.10 -37.22
CA ILE A 776 1.99 23.06 -36.03
C ILE A 776 2.87 23.08 -34.79
N ILE A 777 2.51 23.92 -33.83
CA ILE A 777 3.01 23.86 -32.46
C ILE A 777 1.85 23.39 -31.58
N ASP A 778 1.97 22.22 -31.00
CA ASP A 778 0.98 21.57 -30.17
C ASP A 778 1.36 21.68 -28.69
N LEU A 779 0.47 22.26 -27.90
CA LEU A 779 0.64 22.51 -26.47
C LEU A 779 -0.35 21.62 -25.73
N THR A 780 0.11 20.48 -25.24
CA THR A 780 -0.79 19.44 -24.70
C THR A 780 -1.37 19.85 -23.33
N ASP A 781 -0.69 20.74 -22.60
CA ASP A 781 -1.08 21.27 -21.29
C ASP A 781 -2.02 22.48 -21.35
N ILE A 782 -2.25 23.08 -22.52
CA ILE A 782 -3.18 24.21 -22.68
C ILE A 782 -4.54 23.71 -23.16
N ALA A 783 -5.54 23.63 -22.28
CA ALA A 783 -6.83 22.99 -22.57
C ALA A 783 -7.86 23.86 -23.32
N GLY A 784 -7.43 24.99 -23.88
CA GLY A 784 -8.31 25.96 -24.52
C GLY A 784 -8.81 25.50 -25.89
N GLY A 785 -8.06 24.62 -26.58
CA GLY A 785 -8.31 24.21 -27.96
C GLY A 785 -8.54 25.42 -28.87
N ALA A 786 -9.60 25.39 -29.69
CA ALA A 786 -9.95 26.53 -30.55
C ALA A 786 -10.36 27.81 -29.76
N ASN A 787 -10.66 27.69 -28.47
CA ASN A 787 -11.03 28.80 -27.60
C ASN A 787 -9.85 29.32 -26.78
N ALA A 788 -8.64 28.78 -26.97
CA ALA A 788 -7.45 29.28 -26.30
C ALA A 788 -7.25 30.76 -26.64
N SER A 789 -6.95 31.57 -25.63
CA SER A 789 -6.68 32.98 -25.81
C SER A 789 -5.26 33.15 -26.35
N LEU A 790 -5.16 33.80 -27.51
CA LEU A 790 -3.90 34.12 -28.17
C LEU A 790 -3.61 35.61 -28.05
N THR A 791 -2.40 35.94 -27.60
CA THR A 791 -1.87 37.31 -27.70
C THR A 791 -0.44 37.26 -28.24
N TYR A 792 -0.09 38.24 -29.08
CA TYR A 792 1.26 38.30 -29.68
C TYR A 792 1.83 39.70 -29.53
N SER A 793 2.97 39.82 -28.84
CA SER A 793 3.61 41.10 -28.54
C SER A 793 4.50 41.65 -29.67
N GLY A 794 4.81 40.82 -30.68
CA GLY A 794 5.78 41.13 -31.75
C GLY A 794 5.19 41.67 -33.05
N ASN A 795 3.87 41.75 -33.22
CA ASN A 795 3.15 41.98 -34.50
C ASN A 795 3.96 42.62 -35.66
N GLY A 796 4.51 41.80 -36.55
CA GLY A 796 5.39 42.15 -37.68
C GLY A 796 6.91 42.12 -37.39
N SER A 797 7.31 41.60 -36.24
CA SER A 797 8.67 41.58 -35.68
C SER A 797 8.81 40.41 -34.69
N PRO A 798 10.03 40.04 -34.26
CA PRO A 798 10.21 39.10 -33.16
C PRO A 798 9.42 39.51 -31.91
N GLY A 799 8.83 38.53 -31.22
CA GLY A 799 8.05 38.76 -30.01
C GLY A 799 7.54 37.46 -29.39
N THR A 800 6.72 37.58 -28.36
CA THR A 800 6.22 36.41 -27.61
C THR A 800 4.78 36.13 -28.00
N LEU A 801 4.50 34.90 -28.42
CA LEU A 801 3.16 34.38 -28.53
C LEU A 801 2.76 33.78 -27.18
N THR A 802 1.76 34.37 -26.55
CA THR A 802 1.17 33.86 -25.32
C THR A 802 -0.11 33.12 -25.66
N VAL A 803 -0.20 31.86 -25.25
CA VAL A 803 -1.35 30.97 -25.42
C VAL A 803 -1.85 30.57 -24.04
N THR A 804 -3.13 30.78 -23.74
CA THR A 804 -3.69 30.43 -22.43
C THR A 804 -5.13 29.91 -22.50
N ASP A 805 -5.46 28.96 -21.63
CA ASP A 805 -6.82 28.49 -21.37
C ASP A 805 -7.46 29.18 -20.14
N GLY A 806 -6.75 30.11 -19.52
CA GLY A 806 -7.13 30.79 -18.27
C GLY A 806 -6.56 30.16 -16.99
N THR A 807 -6.03 28.93 -17.08
CA THR A 807 -5.40 28.18 -15.99
C THR A 807 -3.91 27.93 -16.23
N HIS A 808 -3.54 27.58 -17.46
CA HIS A 808 -2.17 27.38 -17.94
C HIS A 808 -1.83 28.45 -18.97
N THR A 809 -0.56 28.83 -19.05
CA THR A 809 -0.10 29.88 -19.99
C THR A 809 1.26 29.50 -20.57
N ALA A 810 1.29 29.29 -21.89
CA ALA A 810 2.52 29.10 -22.65
C ALA A 810 3.04 30.44 -23.17
N ASN A 811 4.36 30.67 -23.09
CA ASN A 811 5.01 31.85 -23.66
C ASN A 811 6.07 31.43 -24.68
N LEU A 812 5.71 31.47 -25.96
CA LEU A 812 6.57 31.02 -27.05
C LEU A 812 7.33 32.20 -27.65
N ALA A 813 8.67 32.18 -27.56
CA ALA A 813 9.50 33.22 -28.16
C ALA A 813 9.61 33.01 -29.68
N MET A 814 8.97 33.88 -30.46
CA MET A 814 8.89 33.81 -31.91
C MET A 814 9.84 34.84 -32.53
N LEU A 815 10.96 34.40 -33.11
CA LEU A 815 12.03 35.27 -33.65
C LEU A 815 11.87 35.62 -35.14
N GLY A 816 10.75 35.24 -35.76
CA GLY A 816 10.37 35.57 -37.13
C GLY A 816 9.43 36.77 -37.22
N ASN A 817 8.79 36.94 -38.39
CA ASN A 817 7.86 38.04 -38.63
C ASN A 817 6.41 37.53 -38.55
N TYR A 818 5.90 37.43 -37.33
CA TYR A 818 4.56 36.90 -37.07
C TYR A 818 3.53 38.01 -36.85
N SER A 819 2.24 37.71 -37.05
CA SER A 819 1.15 38.66 -36.81
C SER A 819 0.04 37.97 -36.03
N LEU A 820 -0.53 38.64 -35.01
CA LEU A 820 -1.57 38.03 -34.18
C LEU A 820 -2.77 37.56 -35.02
N GLY A 821 -3.12 38.32 -36.07
CA GLY A 821 -4.25 38.01 -36.94
C GLY A 821 -4.06 36.77 -37.82
N ASN A 822 -2.87 36.18 -37.82
CA ASN A 822 -2.57 34.97 -38.58
C ASN A 822 -2.51 33.72 -37.70
N PHE A 823 -2.24 33.85 -36.40
CA PHE A 823 -2.25 32.68 -35.52
C PHE A 823 -3.67 32.11 -35.40
N ILE A 824 -3.77 30.80 -35.59
CA ILE A 824 -5.00 30.05 -35.46
C ILE A 824 -4.77 29.01 -34.36
N ALA A 825 -5.60 29.08 -33.32
CA ALA A 825 -5.71 28.01 -32.34
C ALA A 825 -6.79 27.02 -32.78
N SER A 826 -6.52 25.74 -32.58
CA SER A 826 -7.48 24.65 -32.75
C SER A 826 -7.34 23.65 -31.62
N SER A 827 -8.36 22.81 -31.43
CA SER A 827 -8.21 21.64 -30.55
C SER A 827 -7.32 20.60 -31.24
N ASP A 828 -6.45 19.98 -30.47
CA ASP A 828 -5.58 18.86 -30.86
C ASP A 828 -6.31 17.50 -30.89
N GLY A 829 -7.54 17.44 -30.35
CA GLY A 829 -8.32 16.22 -30.18
C GLY A 829 -7.96 15.38 -28.95
N ASN A 830 -6.94 15.75 -28.18
CA ASN A 830 -6.46 15.07 -26.97
C ASN A 830 -6.61 15.91 -25.69
N GLY A 831 -7.12 17.13 -25.82
CA GLY A 831 -7.42 18.01 -24.68
C GLY A 831 -6.48 19.20 -24.56
N GLY A 832 -5.52 19.35 -25.48
CA GLY A 832 -4.62 20.49 -25.61
C GLY A 832 -4.97 21.46 -26.75
N THR A 833 -4.02 22.33 -27.08
CA THR A 833 -4.17 23.41 -28.06
C THR A 833 -3.08 23.35 -29.12
N SER A 834 -3.48 23.17 -30.38
CA SER A 834 -2.59 23.29 -31.52
C SER A 834 -2.62 24.69 -32.12
N ILE A 835 -1.45 25.22 -32.46
CA ILE A 835 -1.22 26.54 -33.03
C ILE A 835 -0.61 26.42 -34.42
N ALA A 836 -1.24 27.10 -35.38
CA ALA A 836 -0.68 27.32 -36.71
C ALA A 836 -0.56 28.84 -37.00
N ASP A 837 0.37 29.21 -37.87
CA ASP A 837 0.51 30.57 -38.40
C ASP A 837 0.61 30.54 -39.94
N PRO A 838 -0.51 30.61 -40.68
CA PRO A 838 -0.46 30.86 -42.11
C PRO A 838 0.33 32.15 -42.45
N PRO A 839 1.28 32.10 -43.41
CA PRO A 839 2.07 33.27 -43.78
C PRO A 839 1.23 34.39 -44.41
N LEU A 840 1.67 35.65 -44.22
CA LEU A 840 1.02 36.84 -44.80
C LEU A 840 1.00 36.78 -46.35
N PRO A 841 -0.07 37.27 -47.02
CA PRO A 841 -0.13 37.29 -48.48
C PRO A 841 1.04 38.08 -49.09
N GLY A 842 1.93 37.40 -49.83
CA GLY A 842 3.10 37.99 -50.48
C GLY A 842 4.45 37.74 -49.81
N GLN A 843 4.49 37.05 -48.65
CA GLN A 843 5.74 36.47 -48.12
C GLN A 843 5.75 34.98 -48.41
N SER A 844 6.48 34.57 -49.45
CA SER A 844 6.78 33.16 -49.68
C SER A 844 7.56 32.63 -48.47
N ALA A 845 7.15 31.50 -47.90
CA ALA A 845 8.07 30.68 -47.10
C ALA A 845 9.27 30.37 -48.00
N ASP A 846 10.47 30.71 -47.53
CA ASP A 846 11.72 30.64 -48.29
C ASP A 846 11.82 29.28 -49.01
N SER A 847 11.60 29.27 -50.34
CA SER A 847 12.00 28.15 -51.18
C SER A 847 13.47 28.32 -51.51
N PRO A 848 14.26 27.23 -51.60
CA PRO A 848 15.68 27.36 -51.87
C PRO A 848 15.88 27.93 -53.28
N SER A 849 16.24 29.21 -53.33
CA SER A 849 16.76 30.02 -54.44
C SER A 849 16.55 29.54 -55.89
N ASN A 850 15.78 30.29 -56.68
CA ASN A 850 16.23 30.81 -57.99
C ASN A 850 15.31 31.93 -58.52
N GLU A 851 15.93 32.94 -59.12
CA GLU A 851 15.36 34.21 -59.58
C GLU A 851 14.31 34.09 -60.71
N ALA A 852 13.32 35.00 -60.69
CA ALA A 852 12.87 35.87 -61.81
C ALA A 852 11.34 35.99 -62.03
N GLU A 853 10.93 37.25 -62.26
CA GLU A 853 9.69 37.78 -62.88
C GLU A 853 8.37 37.85 -62.08
N GLU A 854 8.11 39.05 -61.52
CA GLU A 854 6.76 39.52 -61.19
C GLU A 854 5.97 39.89 -62.46
N SER A 855 4.73 39.38 -62.58
CA SER A 855 3.71 40.01 -63.42
C SER A 855 2.30 39.80 -62.85
N SER A 856 1.43 40.78 -63.15
CA SER A 856 0.12 41.17 -62.58
C SER A 856 -0.97 40.14 -62.20
N SER A 857 -0.67 38.84 -62.16
CA SER A 857 -1.60 37.77 -61.76
C SER A 857 -1.87 37.70 -60.24
N ALA A 858 -0.96 38.20 -59.40
CA ALA A 858 -1.08 38.17 -57.94
C ALA A 858 -2.24 39.03 -57.40
N TRP A 859 -2.63 40.10 -58.11
CA TRP A 859 -3.68 41.00 -57.65
C TRP A 859 -5.09 40.43 -57.82
N MET A 860 -5.33 39.62 -58.86
CA MET A 860 -6.64 38.98 -59.08
C MET A 860 -6.88 37.78 -58.15
N ALA A 861 -5.86 36.97 -57.87
CA ALA A 861 -5.95 35.87 -56.91
C ALA A 861 -6.21 36.37 -55.47
N ALA A 862 -5.62 37.52 -55.11
CA ALA A 862 -5.85 38.17 -53.81
C ALA A 862 -7.29 38.72 -53.66
N VAL A 863 -7.96 39.09 -54.75
CA VAL A 863 -9.37 39.55 -54.72
C VAL A 863 -10.32 38.37 -54.55
N ASP A 864 -10.10 37.25 -55.25
CA ASP A 864 -10.93 36.04 -55.11
C ASP A 864 -10.80 35.38 -53.73
N GLN A 865 -9.61 35.40 -53.13
CA GLN A 865 -9.40 34.91 -51.76
C GLN A 865 -10.02 35.83 -50.69
N ARG A 866 -10.03 37.16 -50.89
CA ARG A 866 -10.73 38.08 -49.97
C ARG A 866 -12.24 37.92 -50.05
N LEU A 867 -12.77 37.53 -51.20
CA LEU A 867 -14.19 37.18 -51.36
C LEU A 867 -14.52 35.86 -50.63
N ALA A 868 -13.64 34.85 -50.70
CA ALA A 868 -13.81 33.59 -49.98
C ALA A 868 -13.75 33.76 -48.44
N LEU A 869 -12.79 34.54 -47.93
CA LEU A 869 -12.65 34.85 -46.50
C LEU A 869 -13.82 35.68 -45.95
N TRP A 870 -14.33 36.64 -46.74
CA TRP A 870 -15.55 37.37 -46.37
C TRP A 870 -16.78 36.47 -46.31
N THR A 871 -16.87 35.47 -47.20
CA THR A 871 -17.97 34.50 -47.22
C THR A 871 -17.92 33.57 -46.00
N GLN A 872 -16.73 33.18 -45.56
CA GLN A 872 -16.52 32.33 -44.38
C GLN A 872 -16.79 33.09 -43.06
N HIS A 873 -16.42 34.38 -43.01
CA HIS A 873 -16.70 35.26 -41.87
C HIS A 873 -18.19 35.60 -41.72
N MET A 874 -18.92 35.75 -42.84
CA MET A 874 -20.37 35.93 -42.83
C MET A 874 -21.13 34.65 -42.42
N ALA A 875 -20.57 33.46 -42.70
CA ALA A 875 -21.17 32.18 -42.32
C ALA A 875 -21.00 31.85 -40.82
N SER A 876 -19.91 32.30 -40.18
CA SER A 876 -19.67 32.07 -38.75
C SER A 876 -20.36 33.11 -37.84
N ALA A 877 -20.61 34.32 -38.34
CA ALA A 877 -21.22 35.41 -37.56
C ALA A 877 -22.76 35.29 -37.36
N PHE A 878 -23.45 34.37 -38.05
CA PHE A 878 -24.91 34.22 -38.00
C PHE A 878 -25.42 32.77 -37.84
N ALA A 879 -24.72 31.95 -37.06
CA ALA A 879 -25.28 30.67 -36.63
C ALA A 879 -26.35 30.91 -35.53
N THR A 880 -27.63 30.69 -35.85
CA THR A 880 -28.75 30.68 -34.88
C THR A 880 -28.73 29.41 -34.01
N PRO A 881 -29.27 29.45 -32.77
CA PRO A 881 -29.11 28.37 -31.79
C PRO A 881 -29.99 27.14 -32.07
N ALA A 882 -29.50 26.00 -31.57
CA ALA A 882 -29.97 24.64 -31.80
C ALA A 882 -31.43 24.35 -31.42
N ILE A 883 -32.08 23.51 -32.22
CA ILE A 883 -33.19 22.66 -31.79
C ILE A 883 -32.66 21.22 -31.75
N ASP A 884 -32.81 20.62 -30.57
CA ASP A 884 -32.57 19.22 -30.22
C ASP A 884 -33.28 18.23 -31.18
N ASN A 885 -32.58 17.17 -31.59
CA ASN A 885 -33.26 15.92 -31.86
C ASN A 885 -32.32 14.71 -31.68
N SER A 886 -32.44 14.09 -30.51
CA SER A 886 -32.08 12.68 -30.31
C SER A 886 -32.72 11.78 -31.39
N LEU A 887 -31.96 10.82 -31.94
CA LEU A 887 -32.35 9.40 -32.14
C LEU A 887 -31.38 8.64 -33.07
N LYS A 888 -30.69 7.68 -32.46
CA LYS A 888 -30.56 6.25 -32.85
C LYS A 888 -30.19 5.86 -34.30
N SER A 889 -28.99 5.27 -34.38
CA SER A 889 -28.65 3.95 -34.96
C SER A 889 -29.25 3.53 -36.31
N ALA A 890 -28.37 3.31 -37.29
CA ALA A 890 -28.63 2.48 -38.46
C ALA A 890 -27.54 1.42 -38.59
N PRO A 891 -27.87 0.19 -39.01
CA PRO A 891 -26.94 -0.66 -39.75
C PRO A 891 -27.38 -0.82 -41.21
N GLU A 892 -26.36 -0.76 -42.05
CA GLU A 892 -26.10 -1.32 -43.38
C GLU A 892 -27.22 -2.08 -44.12
N PHE A 893 -27.31 -1.83 -45.44
CA PHE A 893 -27.35 -2.91 -46.43
C PHE A 893 -26.83 -2.43 -47.80
N GLY A 894 -25.82 -3.14 -48.32
CA GLY A 894 -25.37 -3.05 -49.70
C GLY A 894 -26.24 -3.88 -50.65
N GLY A 895 -26.38 -3.40 -51.89
CA GLY A 895 -27.05 -4.10 -52.97
C GLY A 895 -26.95 -3.33 -54.29
N SER A 896 -26.09 -3.82 -55.18
CA SER A 896 -25.80 -3.27 -56.52
C SER A 896 -26.87 -3.69 -57.57
N PRO A 897 -26.83 -3.16 -58.81
CA PRO A 897 -27.95 -2.48 -59.49
C PRO A 897 -28.65 -3.37 -60.55
N PRO A 898 -29.65 -2.87 -61.33
CA PRO A 898 -29.29 -2.35 -62.66
C PRO A 898 -30.24 -1.32 -63.33
N ASN A 899 -29.65 -0.58 -64.28
CA ASN A 899 -30.13 -0.16 -65.60
C ASN A 899 -31.47 0.56 -65.84
N LEU A 900 -31.25 1.75 -66.44
CA LEU A 900 -31.80 2.26 -67.69
C LEU A 900 -33.27 2.73 -67.76
N THR A 901 -33.34 3.94 -68.33
CA THR A 901 -34.40 4.51 -69.17
C THR A 901 -35.63 5.13 -68.49
N MET A 902 -35.50 6.44 -68.30
CA MET A 902 -36.51 7.50 -68.56
C MET A 902 -37.49 7.11 -69.69
N PRO A 903 -38.77 7.54 -69.63
CA PRO A 903 -39.08 8.95 -69.89
C PRO A 903 -40.11 9.62 -68.99
N HIS A 904 -39.77 10.87 -68.66
CA HIS A 904 -40.64 12.04 -68.62
C HIS A 904 -41.88 11.92 -69.53
N GLN A 905 -43.06 12.18 -68.96
CA GLN A 905 -43.86 13.35 -69.32
C GLN A 905 -45.10 13.42 -68.41
N ALA A 906 -45.19 14.52 -67.67
CA ALA A 906 -46.28 15.50 -67.79
C ALA A 906 -47.49 15.09 -66.93
N ALA A 907 -48.23 16.00 -66.30
CA ALA A 907 -48.28 17.43 -66.41
C ALA A 907 -48.86 17.97 -65.09
N GLN A 908 -48.44 19.20 -64.79
CA GLN A 908 -49.32 20.30 -64.45
C GLN A 908 -50.44 20.05 -63.43
N SER A 909 -50.34 20.83 -62.36
CA SER A 909 -51.21 21.98 -62.07
C SER A 909 -51.62 21.93 -60.61
N ASN A 910 -51.76 23.01 -59.87
CA ASN A 910 -51.44 24.43 -59.98
C ASN A 910 -52.12 24.99 -58.71
N GLN A 911 -51.61 26.11 -58.19
CA GLN A 911 -52.31 27.00 -57.24
C GLN A 911 -52.43 26.50 -55.78
N HIS A 912 -52.42 27.35 -54.77
CA HIS A 912 -52.30 28.80 -54.69
C HIS A 912 -51.76 29.15 -53.30
N TRP A 913 -51.12 30.31 -53.25
CA TRP A 913 -50.60 31.04 -52.11
C TRP A 913 -51.52 31.12 -50.87
N GLY A 914 -50.85 31.14 -49.72
CA GLY A 914 -51.21 31.81 -48.47
C GLY A 914 -49.93 32.14 -47.74
#